data_AF-A0A512MAH7-F1
#
_entry.id   AF-A0A512MAH7-F1
#
_cell.length_a   1.000
_cell.length_b   1.000
_cell.length_c   1.000
_cell.angle_alpha   90.00
_cell.angle_beta   90.00
_cell.angle_gamma   90.00
#
_symmetry.space_group_name_H-M   'P 1'
#
loop_
_entity.id
_entity.type
_entity.pdbx_description
1 polymer ?
#
loop_
_entity_poly.entity_id
_entity_poly.type
_entity_poly.pdbx_seq_one_letter_code
_entity_poly.pdbx_strand_id
1 'polypeptide(L)'
;MKHFLLFALLALLSSACLVCAQVPPIINYQGRVAVSGVNFDGNGLFKFALVNTAGTTSYWSNDASSNGGSAPTLPVTLPVSKGLYSVLLGDTTLANMTVIPASVFANGDVHLRVWFSDGVSGFQLLTPDRRLAAVGYAMTAANIPDNTVTGAKITAGAVSTDKIFTGAVTTDKLAIGAVSNDKVATDAITTDKLFAGAVTADKLAIGSVTVDKLATNAVTTDKLMNGSVTAEKLAVGAISNAQLATSSLTITPGAGLSGGGLTTLGGTVTLTNTGVVSLTGGGGITVSASNGAVTLGSTATSSNIASTIVARDASGNFATGAINLPSTTLTTGMLQQSGSRLLHTYGTENLFAGRLTGNFSTTGSQITAVGAGVLSVDESGSANTAVGYQAMRFNISGSDNTAIGRRALNANTNGSNNVALGRDAGANLTTGSNNIHIANAGVDGESGTVRIGVSGTHTRTYIAGVIYGDASGLTNLSAASITPDSVGTSKIINDTIVNEDVNSAAAIAYSKLNLANGIRNADIFASAAIADSKLATISTVGKVANSATTATSLRLANTIVMRDANGAFSVGNLTTDGAVSLPATTVAGAGVLFQGGVRIMHTFGTGNFFAGNSAGNLSVSGTQNTGVGVSALTVLAGGSQNTALGSLALAENTAGGSNVAIGMMAATNNITGNQNTAVGVSALEASDTGSRNTAIGQGALAVNTSGNNNIALGRLAGANITTTSNNIHIGNPGVNTDAGIVRIGSSGLHTQIFLAGTIVGNGAGLTGIPLAGLDPDSVDSSKVVNGSLVNVDISASAGIVDTKLATIATAGKVANSATTGTSANTASTLVMRDANGDFTAGAVTATTFTGSGSGLTAVPGAVPWNVVAGATQLATSNQGYVLTNAFEAVVTLPASPAVGDIVRISGAGKGGWRVLPGATQSILSMTLRSAPGNVWTSRESARNWSGIASSADGVKLVATADGNQIYTSTDGGQTWTPRDGNRLWRDVTSSASGTQLAAVVSGGRIYVSGDSGGSWTPRDSNRNWRAVAISADGTKLVAVAFNGFIYVSDDSGASWNPVATTRSWNSVASSSDGTKLVASVQNGFIYTSIDSGAIWTQRAVSANWIDVTSSADGTKLAAVVQGGQVYVSSDSGVTWTPKDSSRNWYSITSSASGGTLLAGVDTGLLYVSFDDGNTWAPRESSRVWAGVGTSADGSKLLAADEGGTLYISETGSGPSTTTATTGSLRGPRGSAIELQYIGDNQFMPLSSAGTIIAH
;
A
#
# COMPACT_ATOMS: atom_id res chain seq x y z
N MET A 1 -11.65 -43.42 44.75
CA MET A 1 -11.44 -44.83 45.17
C MET A 1 -10.86 -45.71 44.04
N LYS A 2 -9.67 -45.40 43.51
CA LYS A 2 -8.96 -46.28 42.53
C LYS A 2 -7.45 -46.46 42.79
N HIS A 3 -6.93 -45.93 43.90
CA HIS A 3 -5.51 -46.01 44.27
C HIS A 3 -5.19 -47.17 45.25
N PHE A 4 -6.18 -47.89 45.76
CA PHE A 4 -5.97 -48.92 46.80
C PHE A 4 -5.74 -50.34 46.24
N LEU A 5 -6.12 -50.62 44.99
CA LEU A 5 -5.92 -51.96 44.38
C LEU A 5 -4.57 -52.13 43.68
N LEU A 6 -3.93 -51.05 43.22
CA LEU A 6 -2.68 -51.17 42.44
C LEU A 6 -1.43 -51.36 43.32
N PHE A 7 -1.50 -50.97 44.61
CA PHE A 7 -0.41 -51.20 45.58
C PHE A 7 -0.24 -52.67 45.95
N ALA A 8 -1.30 -53.48 45.87
CA ALA A 8 -1.25 -54.91 46.22
C ALA A 8 -0.50 -55.77 45.18
N LEU A 9 -0.40 -55.31 43.93
CA LEU A 9 0.18 -56.11 42.84
C LEU A 9 1.71 -55.97 42.71
N LEU A 10 2.30 -54.90 43.26
CA LEU A 10 3.76 -54.65 43.18
C LEU A 10 4.55 -55.22 44.36
N ALA A 11 3.90 -55.60 45.47
CA ALA A 11 4.55 -56.19 46.65
C ALA A 11 4.88 -57.69 46.50
N LEU A 12 4.53 -58.31 45.37
CA LEU A 12 4.57 -59.76 45.15
C LEU A 12 5.74 -60.26 44.28
N LEU A 13 6.72 -59.40 43.97
CA LEU A 13 7.76 -59.66 42.96
C LEU A 13 9.23 -59.51 43.44
N SER A 14 9.49 -59.32 44.74
CA SER A 14 10.86 -59.22 45.28
C SER A 14 11.31 -60.38 46.19
N SER A 15 10.41 -61.27 46.60
CA SER A 15 10.73 -62.41 47.50
C SER A 15 11.27 -63.63 46.76
N ALA A 16 12.33 -63.45 45.97
CA ALA A 16 13.14 -64.56 45.44
C ALA A 16 14.17 -65.00 46.51
N CYS A 17 14.11 -66.28 46.86
CA CYS A 17 14.91 -66.89 47.93
C CYS A 17 16.43 -66.66 47.78
N LEU A 18 17.07 -66.18 48.85
CA LEU A 18 18.52 -66.25 49.06
C LEU A 18 18.78 -67.13 50.29
N VAL A 19 19.03 -68.42 50.06
CA VAL A 19 19.58 -69.31 51.11
C VAL A 19 21.02 -68.87 51.36
N CYS A 20 21.23 -68.05 52.39
CA CYS A 20 22.57 -67.72 52.86
C CYS A 20 23.13 -68.93 53.62
N ALA A 21 24.04 -69.67 52.99
CA ALA A 21 24.86 -70.65 53.68
C ALA A 21 25.79 -69.89 54.65
N GLN A 22 25.50 -69.98 55.95
CA GLN A 22 26.32 -69.32 56.97
C GLN A 22 27.71 -69.97 56.98
N VAL A 23 28.73 -69.21 56.58
CA VAL A 23 30.12 -69.69 56.54
C VAL A 23 30.55 -70.13 57.96
N PRO A 24 31.05 -71.36 58.14
CA PRO A 24 31.51 -71.82 59.45
C PRO A 24 32.59 -70.89 60.03
N PRO A 25 32.44 -70.44 61.29
CA PRO A 25 33.44 -69.58 61.95
C PRO A 25 34.69 -70.39 62.34
N ILE A 26 35.56 -70.62 61.37
CA ILE A 26 36.79 -71.40 61.50
C ILE A 26 38.00 -70.47 61.43
N ILE A 27 39.01 -70.69 62.28
CA ILE A 27 40.28 -69.95 62.28
C ILE A 27 41.40 -70.90 61.86
N ASN A 28 42.02 -70.63 60.71
CA ASN A 28 43.23 -71.34 60.28
C ASN A 28 44.44 -70.79 61.04
N TYR A 29 45.15 -71.66 61.75
CA TYR A 29 46.38 -71.33 62.47
C TYR A 29 47.49 -72.31 62.11
N GLN A 30 48.70 -71.79 61.89
CA GLN A 30 49.91 -72.56 61.70
C GLN A 30 50.94 -72.17 62.77
N GLY A 31 51.60 -73.17 63.34
CA GLY A 31 52.60 -72.96 64.38
C GLY A 31 53.80 -73.88 64.20
N ARG A 32 54.85 -73.60 64.98
CA ARG A 32 56.01 -74.49 65.10
C ARG A 32 56.21 -74.92 66.55
N VAL A 33 56.47 -76.20 66.77
CA VAL A 33 56.84 -76.79 68.06
C VAL A 33 58.20 -77.48 67.95
N ALA A 34 58.98 -77.36 69.03
CA ALA A 34 60.26 -78.01 69.20
C ALA A 34 60.34 -78.54 70.64
N VAL A 35 60.89 -79.73 70.82
CA VAL A 35 61.15 -80.34 72.12
C VAL A 35 62.65 -80.24 72.36
N SER A 36 63.06 -79.65 73.49
CA SER A 36 64.48 -79.44 73.84
C SER A 36 65.31 -78.76 72.75
N GLY A 37 64.70 -77.86 71.97
CA GLY A 37 65.34 -77.12 70.87
C GLY A 37 65.37 -77.85 69.51
N VAL A 38 64.91 -79.10 69.42
CA VAL A 38 64.81 -79.85 68.16
C VAL A 38 63.35 -79.85 67.68
N ASN A 39 63.15 -79.59 66.39
CA ASN A 39 61.82 -79.65 65.75
C ASN A 39 61.15 -81.01 66.01
N PHE A 40 59.89 -81.00 66.45
CA PHE A 40 59.13 -82.23 66.68
C PHE A 40 58.54 -82.78 65.37
N ASP A 41 58.59 -84.11 65.18
CA ASP A 41 58.03 -84.84 64.05
C ASP A 41 57.22 -86.02 64.59
N GLY A 42 55.93 -86.13 64.20
CA GLY A 42 55.00 -87.14 64.69
C GLY A 42 53.64 -86.59 65.08
N ASN A 43 52.80 -87.40 65.73
CA ASN A 43 51.49 -86.98 66.22
C ASN A 43 51.62 -86.23 67.55
N GLY A 44 51.45 -84.91 67.51
CA GLY A 44 51.49 -84.05 68.69
C GLY A 44 50.11 -83.91 69.34
N LEU A 45 50.09 -83.80 70.66
CA LEU A 45 48.86 -83.50 71.41
C LEU A 45 48.82 -81.99 71.70
N PHE A 46 47.76 -81.33 71.27
CA PHE A 46 47.58 -79.89 71.42
C PHE A 46 46.31 -79.56 72.20
N LYS A 47 46.32 -78.43 72.90
CA LYS A 47 45.13 -77.83 73.52
C LYS A 47 45.08 -76.36 73.12
N PHE A 48 43.88 -75.85 72.83
CA PHE A 48 43.67 -74.51 72.30
C PHE A 48 42.61 -73.77 73.09
N ALA A 49 42.90 -72.52 73.44
CA ALA A 49 41.94 -71.59 74.02
C ALA A 49 42.06 -70.21 73.35
N LEU A 50 40.94 -69.51 73.21
CA LEU A 50 40.90 -68.10 72.85
C LEU A 50 40.65 -67.29 74.12
N VAL A 51 41.56 -66.38 74.44
CA VAL A 51 41.61 -65.62 75.70
C VAL A 51 41.78 -64.12 75.46
N ASN A 52 41.61 -63.29 76.48
CA ASN A 52 41.98 -61.87 76.44
C ASN A 52 43.50 -61.66 76.54
N THR A 53 44.02 -60.44 76.33
CA THR A 53 45.45 -60.10 76.46
C THR A 53 46.03 -60.49 77.82
N ALA A 54 45.24 -60.36 78.90
CA ALA A 54 45.65 -60.75 80.26
C ALA A 54 45.67 -62.27 80.49
N GLY A 55 45.04 -63.05 79.60
CA GLY A 55 44.95 -64.50 79.72
C GLY A 55 44.09 -65.00 80.88
N THR A 56 43.19 -64.17 81.40
CA THR A 56 42.34 -64.39 82.58
C THR A 56 40.88 -64.69 82.24
N THR A 57 40.49 -64.52 80.97
CA THR A 57 39.13 -64.79 80.47
C THR A 57 39.23 -65.70 79.26
N SER A 58 38.45 -66.78 79.23
CA SER A 58 38.32 -67.67 78.06
C SER A 58 37.06 -67.33 77.28
N TYR A 59 37.20 -67.03 76.00
CA TYR A 59 36.09 -66.83 75.06
C TYR A 59 35.68 -68.13 74.37
N TRP A 60 36.63 -69.06 74.17
CA TRP A 60 36.42 -70.37 73.59
C TRP A 60 37.57 -71.32 73.97
N SER A 61 37.33 -72.63 73.89
CA SER A 61 38.38 -73.65 73.93
C SER A 61 37.98 -74.87 73.11
N ASN A 62 38.96 -75.66 72.68
CA ASN A 62 38.72 -76.80 71.78
C ASN A 62 37.65 -77.76 72.31
N ASP A 63 37.58 -78.02 73.62
CA ASP A 63 36.58 -78.89 74.25
C ASP A 63 35.53 -78.15 75.11
N ALA A 64 35.49 -76.81 75.02
CA ALA A 64 34.65 -75.92 75.84
C ALA A 64 34.86 -76.00 77.38
N SER A 65 35.95 -76.61 77.88
CA SER A 65 36.19 -76.74 79.33
C SER A 65 37.11 -75.68 79.95
N SER A 66 37.79 -74.85 79.14
CA SER A 66 38.68 -73.79 79.65
C SER A 66 37.90 -72.67 80.35
N ASN A 67 38.14 -72.51 81.64
CA ASN A 67 37.59 -71.42 82.45
C ASN A 67 38.73 -70.54 82.96
N GLY A 68 38.61 -69.22 82.80
CA GLY A 68 39.59 -68.25 83.30
C GLY A 68 40.98 -68.32 82.63
N GLY A 69 41.07 -68.85 81.41
CA GLY A 69 42.32 -69.03 80.67
C GLY A 69 43.09 -70.33 80.97
N SER A 70 42.49 -71.27 81.70
CA SER A 70 43.07 -72.58 82.04
C SER A 70 43.27 -73.48 80.81
N ALA A 71 44.11 -74.51 80.95
CA ALA A 71 44.27 -75.53 79.91
C ALA A 71 42.97 -76.35 79.74
N PRO A 72 42.48 -76.55 78.50
CA PRO A 72 41.42 -77.50 78.17
C PRO A 72 41.65 -78.90 78.77
N THR A 73 40.60 -79.68 78.96
CA THR A 73 40.67 -81.02 79.56
C THR A 73 41.18 -82.04 78.55
N LEU A 74 40.50 -82.12 77.40
CA LEU A 74 40.76 -83.04 76.30
C LEU A 74 41.66 -82.38 75.22
N PRO A 75 42.74 -83.06 74.77
CA PRO A 75 43.57 -82.56 73.68
C PRO A 75 43.04 -82.96 72.29
N VAL A 76 43.49 -82.19 71.29
CA VAL A 76 43.36 -82.49 69.86
C VAL A 76 44.69 -83.08 69.38
N THR A 77 44.65 -84.25 68.73
CA THR A 77 45.84 -84.86 68.11
C THR A 77 46.04 -84.27 66.72
N LEU A 78 47.23 -83.73 66.43
CA LEU A 78 47.57 -83.17 65.12
C LEU A 78 48.89 -83.76 64.60
N PRO A 79 49.00 -84.05 63.29
CA PRO A 79 50.27 -84.41 62.68
C PRO A 79 51.19 -83.17 62.66
N VAL A 80 52.43 -83.36 63.11
CA VAL A 80 53.49 -82.36 63.08
C VAL A 80 54.60 -82.88 62.18
N SER A 81 55.08 -82.05 61.25
CA SER A 81 56.26 -82.39 60.44
C SER A 81 57.26 -81.24 60.36
N LYS A 82 58.55 -81.53 60.60
CA LYS A 82 59.65 -80.57 60.70
C LYS A 82 59.35 -79.44 61.71
N GLY A 83 58.68 -79.82 62.80
CA GLY A 83 58.16 -78.95 63.84
C GLY A 83 56.87 -78.20 63.48
N LEU A 84 56.44 -78.19 62.22
CA LEU A 84 55.29 -77.41 61.76
C LEU A 84 53.99 -78.20 61.92
N TYR A 85 52.95 -77.52 62.39
CA TYR A 85 51.58 -78.02 62.45
C TYR A 85 50.60 -76.97 61.92
N SER A 86 49.47 -77.43 61.42
CA SER A 86 48.35 -76.60 60.97
C SER A 86 47.06 -77.10 61.61
N VAL A 87 46.20 -76.18 62.04
CA VAL A 87 44.90 -76.49 62.64
C VAL A 87 43.83 -75.53 62.15
N LEU A 88 42.64 -76.09 61.88
CA LEU A 88 41.41 -75.35 61.68
C LEU A 88 40.66 -75.33 63.02
N LEU A 89 40.84 -74.26 63.79
CA LEU A 89 40.14 -74.09 65.06
C LEU A 89 38.66 -73.84 64.76
N GLY A 90 37.76 -74.55 65.44
CA GLY A 90 36.32 -74.52 65.17
C GLY A 90 35.81 -75.62 64.23
N ASP A 91 36.70 -76.40 63.61
CA ASP A 91 36.35 -77.50 62.71
C ASP A 91 35.99 -78.77 63.51
N THR A 92 34.69 -79.09 63.58
CA THR A 92 34.15 -80.25 64.29
C THR A 92 34.47 -81.59 63.65
N THR A 93 35.14 -81.63 62.48
CA THR A 93 35.66 -82.89 61.93
C THR A 93 36.91 -83.37 62.68
N LEU A 94 37.58 -82.48 63.43
CA LEU A 94 38.64 -82.82 64.36
C LEU A 94 38.04 -83.28 65.71
N ALA A 95 38.47 -84.44 66.19
CA ALA A 95 38.06 -84.92 67.51
C ALA A 95 38.50 -83.93 68.62
N ASN A 96 37.62 -83.71 69.60
CA ASN A 96 37.79 -82.73 70.69
C ASN A 96 37.92 -81.27 70.22
N MET A 97 37.28 -80.91 69.10
CA MET A 97 37.16 -79.54 68.58
C MET A 97 35.69 -79.09 68.51
N THR A 98 35.33 -78.03 69.23
CA THR A 98 34.00 -77.40 69.23
C THR A 98 33.94 -76.21 68.30
N VAL A 99 32.76 -75.91 67.76
CA VAL A 99 32.51 -74.70 66.92
C VAL A 99 32.86 -73.44 67.72
N ILE A 100 33.51 -72.45 67.09
CA ILE A 100 33.76 -71.14 67.70
C ILE A 100 32.47 -70.29 67.62
N PRO A 101 31.88 -69.85 68.73
CA PRO A 101 30.69 -68.99 68.69
C PRO A 101 30.97 -67.65 68.00
N ALA A 102 30.02 -67.13 67.23
CA ALA A 102 30.14 -65.83 66.57
C ALA A 102 30.39 -64.67 67.56
N SER A 103 29.93 -64.81 68.81
CA SER A 103 30.17 -63.86 69.91
C SER A 103 31.65 -63.71 70.29
N VAL A 104 32.52 -64.68 69.98
CA VAL A 104 33.96 -64.57 70.23
C VAL A 104 34.56 -63.43 69.42
N PHE A 105 34.18 -63.30 68.14
CA PHE A 105 34.69 -62.30 67.21
C PHE A 105 34.13 -60.89 67.46
N ALA A 106 33.16 -60.73 68.36
CA ALA A 106 32.69 -59.42 68.82
C ALA A 106 33.64 -58.76 69.84
N ASN A 107 34.62 -59.52 70.39
CA ASN A 107 35.61 -59.00 71.33
C ASN A 107 36.80 -58.40 70.57
N GLY A 108 37.17 -57.15 70.87
CA GLY A 108 38.31 -56.46 70.23
C GLY A 108 39.70 -56.91 70.70
N ASP A 109 39.74 -57.79 71.71
CA ASP A 109 40.96 -58.32 72.34
C ASP A 109 40.86 -59.85 72.46
N VAL A 110 41.35 -60.56 71.44
CA VAL A 110 41.37 -62.03 71.40
C VAL A 110 42.78 -62.52 71.07
N HIS A 111 43.28 -63.46 71.87
CA HIS A 111 44.59 -64.08 71.77
C HIS A 111 44.42 -65.61 71.75
N LEU A 112 45.13 -66.28 70.85
CA LEU A 112 45.24 -67.73 70.83
C LEU A 112 46.31 -68.19 71.82
N ARG A 113 45.88 -68.96 72.82
CA ARG A 113 46.71 -69.68 73.78
C ARG A 113 46.80 -71.15 73.37
N VAL A 114 48.02 -71.69 73.36
CA VAL A 114 48.29 -73.07 72.93
C VAL A 114 49.12 -73.81 73.98
N TRP A 115 48.71 -75.03 74.32
CA TRP A 115 49.55 -75.99 75.03
C TRP A 115 49.91 -77.14 74.10
N PHE A 116 51.12 -77.67 74.25
CA PHE A 116 51.64 -78.78 73.47
C PHE A 116 52.20 -79.88 74.38
N SER A 117 52.04 -81.14 73.97
CA SER A 117 52.66 -82.33 74.55
C SER A 117 53.12 -83.26 73.43
N ASP A 118 54.33 -83.80 73.58
CA ASP A 118 54.92 -84.86 72.75
C ASP A 118 54.39 -86.27 73.10
N GLY A 119 53.48 -86.37 74.08
CA GLY A 119 52.96 -87.63 74.61
C GLY A 119 53.76 -88.24 75.76
N VAL A 120 54.91 -87.65 76.12
CA VAL A 120 55.84 -88.18 77.16
C VAL A 120 56.13 -87.14 78.24
N SER A 121 56.38 -85.90 77.84
CA SER A 121 56.87 -84.77 78.66
C SER A 121 55.74 -83.95 79.33
N GLY A 122 54.47 -84.33 79.13
CA GLY A 122 53.31 -83.60 79.62
C GLY A 122 53.00 -82.32 78.82
N PHE A 123 51.92 -81.62 79.20
CA PHE A 123 51.51 -80.38 78.52
C PHE A 123 52.30 -79.17 79.01
N GLN A 124 52.95 -78.46 78.09
CA GLN A 124 53.61 -77.19 78.32
C GLN A 124 52.88 -76.06 77.58
N LEU A 125 52.80 -74.88 78.21
CA LEU A 125 52.23 -73.67 77.60
C LEU A 125 53.24 -73.05 76.63
N LEU A 126 52.82 -72.79 75.39
CA LEU A 126 53.62 -72.08 74.40
C LEU A 126 53.41 -70.57 74.58
N THR A 127 54.42 -69.86 75.08
CA THR A 127 54.39 -68.41 75.29
C THR A 127 55.12 -67.63 74.18
N PRO A 128 54.75 -66.37 73.91
CA PRO A 128 53.56 -65.66 74.39
C PRO A 128 52.28 -66.06 73.61
N ASP A 129 51.12 -65.82 74.22
CA ASP A 129 49.81 -65.97 73.55
C ASP A 129 49.74 -65.09 72.31
N ARG A 130 49.22 -65.62 71.20
CA ARG A 130 49.26 -64.97 69.89
C ARG A 130 47.99 -64.17 69.63
N ARG A 131 48.10 -62.84 69.62
CA ARG A 131 46.99 -61.95 69.27
C ARG A 131 46.40 -62.34 67.92
N LEU A 132 45.10 -62.59 67.89
CA LEU A 132 44.34 -62.75 66.66
C LEU A 132 43.89 -61.36 66.19
N ALA A 133 44.67 -60.79 65.27
CA ALA A 133 44.20 -59.62 64.54
C ALA A 133 43.09 -60.05 63.57
N ALA A 134 41.94 -59.38 63.64
CA ALA A 134 40.89 -59.54 62.65
C ALA A 134 41.40 -59.03 61.29
N VAL A 135 41.90 -59.94 60.45
CA VAL A 135 42.16 -59.64 59.05
C VAL A 135 40.79 -59.40 58.42
N GLY A 136 40.53 -58.17 58.00
CA GLY A 136 39.21 -57.75 57.54
C GLY A 136 38.82 -58.50 56.28
N TYR A 137 38.04 -59.58 56.43
CA TYR A 137 37.24 -60.11 55.33
C TYR A 137 36.35 -58.98 54.80
N ALA A 138 36.28 -58.85 53.47
CA ALA A 138 35.59 -57.75 52.82
C ALA A 138 34.13 -57.68 53.29
N MET A 139 33.79 -56.59 54.00
CA MET A 139 32.42 -56.36 54.47
C MET A 139 31.53 -56.06 53.27
N THR A 140 30.71 -57.02 52.85
CA THR A 140 29.69 -56.81 51.83
C THR A 140 28.60 -55.88 52.38
N ALA A 141 28.27 -54.84 51.61
CA ALA A 141 27.48 -53.70 52.08
C ALA A 141 26.06 -54.03 52.59
N ALA A 142 25.53 -55.23 52.29
CA ALA A 142 24.16 -55.64 52.62
C ALA A 142 23.87 -55.77 54.13
N ASN A 143 24.89 -55.94 54.97
CA ASN A 143 24.72 -56.22 56.41
C ASN A 143 25.13 -55.05 57.33
N ILE A 144 25.27 -53.83 56.79
CA ILE A 144 25.61 -52.63 57.55
C ILE A 144 24.30 -51.87 57.84
N PRO A 145 23.85 -51.73 59.11
CA PRO A 145 22.64 -50.99 59.42
C PRO A 145 22.81 -49.50 59.07
N ASP A 146 21.72 -48.86 58.64
CA ASP A 146 21.72 -47.45 58.22
C ASP A 146 22.38 -46.52 59.25
N ASN A 147 23.14 -45.54 58.74
CA ASN A 147 23.92 -44.57 59.52
C ASN A 147 25.03 -45.14 60.42
N THR A 148 25.30 -46.46 60.42
CA THR A 148 26.36 -47.00 61.30
C THR A 148 27.78 -46.65 60.87
N VAL A 149 28.04 -46.34 59.60
CA VAL A 149 29.32 -45.79 59.11
C VAL A 149 29.22 -44.27 59.03
N THR A 150 29.52 -43.59 60.13
CA THR A 150 29.56 -42.13 60.22
C THR A 150 30.94 -41.59 59.82
N GLY A 151 31.04 -40.29 59.49
CA GLY A 151 32.31 -39.67 59.10
C GLY A 151 33.45 -39.85 60.11
N ALA A 152 33.17 -39.93 61.41
CA ALA A 152 34.18 -40.20 62.44
C ALA A 152 34.75 -41.65 62.43
N LYS A 153 34.05 -42.59 61.78
CA LYS A 153 34.50 -43.98 61.58
C LYS A 153 35.26 -44.18 60.26
N ILE A 154 35.32 -43.14 59.42
CA ILE A 154 36.10 -43.10 58.19
C ILE A 154 37.33 -42.23 58.45
N THR A 155 38.53 -42.80 58.43
CA THR A 155 39.76 -42.01 58.55
C THR A 155 39.88 -41.04 57.36
N ALA A 156 40.43 -39.84 57.58
CA ALA A 156 40.62 -38.85 56.52
C ALA A 156 41.39 -39.46 55.33
N GLY A 157 40.84 -39.33 54.11
CA GLY A 157 41.39 -39.94 52.90
C GLY A 157 41.15 -41.45 52.72
N ALA A 158 40.47 -42.14 53.65
CA ALA A 158 40.22 -43.58 53.53
C ALA A 158 39.28 -43.94 52.36
N VAL A 159 38.40 -43.02 51.95
CA VAL A 159 37.63 -43.09 50.70
C VAL A 159 38.38 -42.30 49.62
N SER A 160 39.19 -43.02 48.85
CA SER A 160 39.90 -42.53 47.68
C SER A 160 39.06 -42.71 46.40
N THR A 161 39.44 -42.07 45.30
CA THR A 161 38.64 -42.04 44.05
C THR A 161 38.37 -43.42 43.46
N ASP A 162 39.31 -44.34 43.58
CA ASP A 162 39.21 -45.76 43.21
C ASP A 162 38.17 -46.55 44.04
N LYS A 163 37.81 -46.06 45.23
CA LYS A 163 36.81 -46.66 46.12
C LYS A 163 35.41 -46.10 45.92
N ILE A 164 35.24 -45.16 44.98
CA ILE A 164 33.95 -44.59 44.60
C ILE A 164 33.64 -45.06 43.17
N PHE A 165 32.61 -45.89 43.01
CA PHE A 165 32.15 -46.28 41.67
C PHE A 165 31.71 -45.07 40.83
N THR A 166 31.93 -45.11 39.52
CA THR A 166 31.43 -44.10 38.58
C THR A 166 29.92 -43.91 38.74
N GLY A 167 29.48 -42.67 39.00
CA GLY A 167 28.08 -42.34 39.26
C GLY A 167 27.58 -42.63 40.69
N ALA A 168 28.42 -43.14 41.61
CA ALA A 168 28.02 -43.41 42.99
C ALA A 168 27.69 -42.13 43.78
N VAL A 169 28.25 -40.97 43.40
CA VAL A 169 27.88 -39.64 43.89
C VAL A 169 26.91 -39.01 42.89
N THR A 170 25.61 -39.07 43.19
CA THR A 170 24.55 -38.37 42.45
C THR A 170 24.32 -36.98 43.05
N THR A 171 23.56 -36.12 42.37
CA THR A 171 23.19 -34.77 42.84
C THR A 171 22.65 -34.78 44.26
N ASP A 172 21.77 -35.73 44.57
CA ASP A 172 21.05 -35.80 45.84
C ASP A 172 21.95 -36.27 47.01
N LYS A 173 23.16 -36.75 46.69
CA LYS A 173 24.20 -37.12 47.66
C LYS A 173 25.19 -35.97 47.93
N LEU A 174 25.03 -34.83 47.24
CA LEU A 174 25.76 -33.60 47.50
C LEU A 174 24.84 -32.62 48.23
N ALA A 175 25.26 -32.15 49.39
CA ALA A 175 24.56 -31.06 50.08
C ALA A 175 24.62 -29.76 49.25
N ILE A 176 23.63 -28.89 49.39
CA ILE A 176 23.64 -27.56 48.77
C ILE A 176 24.89 -26.80 49.24
N GLY A 177 25.72 -26.35 48.29
CA GLY A 177 27.01 -25.70 48.57
C GLY A 177 28.18 -26.63 48.90
N ALA A 178 28.03 -27.96 48.81
CA ALA A 178 29.11 -28.91 49.07
C ALA A 178 30.31 -28.74 48.11
N VAL A 179 30.04 -28.35 46.86
CA VAL A 179 31.04 -27.96 45.86
C VAL A 179 31.21 -26.44 45.92
N SER A 180 32.31 -26.00 46.53
CA SER A 180 32.74 -24.61 46.65
C SER A 180 33.84 -24.30 45.61
N ASN A 181 34.14 -23.02 45.36
CA ASN A 181 35.04 -22.62 44.26
C ASN A 181 36.45 -23.23 44.36
N ASP A 182 36.94 -23.48 45.58
CA ASP A 182 38.21 -24.16 45.87
C ASP A 182 38.22 -25.67 45.56
N LYS A 183 37.04 -26.28 45.39
CA LYS A 183 36.85 -27.69 45.03
C LYS A 183 36.60 -27.89 43.53
N VAL A 184 36.53 -26.81 42.76
CA VAL A 184 36.45 -26.83 41.30
C VAL A 184 37.84 -26.53 40.76
N ALA A 185 38.44 -27.47 40.03
CA ALA A 185 39.75 -27.24 39.43
C ALA A 185 39.68 -26.12 38.37
N THR A 186 40.80 -25.44 38.13
CA THR A 186 40.94 -24.46 37.05
C THR A 186 40.48 -25.09 35.72
N ASP A 187 39.69 -24.35 34.96
CA ASP A 187 39.08 -24.76 33.68
C ASP A 187 38.16 -26.00 33.72
N ALA A 188 37.81 -26.54 34.89
CA ALA A 188 36.90 -27.70 35.00
C ALA A 188 35.46 -27.42 34.53
N ILE A 189 35.06 -26.15 34.44
CA ILE A 189 33.79 -25.70 33.85
C ILE A 189 34.05 -25.24 32.40
N THR A 190 34.23 -26.21 31.51
CA THR A 190 34.30 -25.99 30.07
C THR A 190 32.93 -25.63 29.48
N THR A 191 32.89 -25.11 28.25
CA THR A 191 31.64 -24.62 27.61
C THR A 191 30.56 -25.68 27.45
N ASP A 192 30.93 -26.97 27.33
CA ASP A 192 29.98 -28.09 27.29
C ASP A 192 29.39 -28.46 28.67
N LYS A 193 29.95 -27.94 29.78
CA LYS A 193 29.40 -28.06 31.13
C LYS A 193 28.42 -26.95 31.48
N LEU A 194 28.29 -25.94 30.62
CA LEU A 194 27.34 -24.84 30.75
C LEU A 194 26.20 -25.02 29.74
N PHE A 195 24.98 -25.24 30.23
CA PHE A 195 23.80 -25.21 29.37
C PHE A 195 23.55 -23.79 28.84
N ALA A 196 22.85 -23.65 27.71
CA ALA A 196 22.51 -22.35 27.14
C ALA A 196 21.67 -21.53 28.14
N GLY A 197 22.17 -20.36 28.56
CA GLY A 197 21.55 -19.54 29.62
C GLY A 197 22.00 -19.86 31.05
N ALA A 198 22.98 -20.76 31.25
CA ALA A 198 23.54 -21.05 32.58
C ALA A 198 24.11 -19.82 33.28
N VAL A 199 24.67 -18.87 32.52
CA VAL A 199 25.12 -17.55 32.99
C VAL A 199 24.05 -16.51 32.64
N THR A 200 23.35 -16.03 33.66
CA THR A 200 22.35 -14.94 33.58
C THR A 200 22.98 -13.62 34.05
N ALA A 201 22.31 -12.49 33.83
CA ALA A 201 22.83 -11.17 34.23
C ALA A 201 23.25 -11.10 35.71
N ASP A 202 22.43 -11.64 36.61
CA ASP A 202 22.71 -11.65 38.07
C ASP A 202 23.91 -12.52 38.47
N LYS A 203 24.39 -13.39 37.57
CA LYS A 203 25.60 -14.22 37.77
C LYS A 203 26.87 -13.53 37.25
N LEU A 204 26.74 -12.34 36.66
CA LEU A 204 27.86 -11.49 36.23
C LEU A 204 27.99 -10.30 37.19
N ALA A 205 29.12 -10.21 37.90
CA ALA A 205 29.41 -9.04 38.71
C ALA A 205 29.57 -7.78 37.85
N ILE A 206 29.23 -6.60 38.38
CA ILE A 206 29.43 -5.32 37.71
C ILE A 206 30.92 -5.15 37.34
N GLY A 207 31.21 -4.87 36.07
CA GLY A 207 32.57 -4.75 35.55
C GLY A 207 33.31 -6.07 35.29
N SER A 208 32.68 -7.24 35.50
CA SER A 208 33.32 -8.54 35.27
C SER A 208 33.64 -8.84 33.79
N VAL A 209 32.93 -8.21 32.85
CA VAL A 209 33.18 -8.26 31.41
C VAL A 209 34.01 -7.04 31.01
N THR A 210 35.32 -7.24 30.80
CA THR A 210 36.27 -6.23 30.31
C THR A 210 36.42 -6.31 28.79
N VAL A 211 37.07 -5.33 28.17
CA VAL A 211 37.30 -5.29 26.71
C VAL A 211 37.98 -6.57 26.22
N ASP A 212 39.01 -7.06 26.92
CA ASP A 212 39.74 -8.28 26.55
C ASP A 212 38.93 -9.58 26.68
N LYS A 213 37.77 -9.53 27.35
CA LYS A 213 36.83 -10.66 27.48
C LYS A 213 35.73 -10.62 26.40
N LEU A 214 35.71 -9.58 25.56
CA LEU A 214 34.84 -9.48 24.40
C LEU A 214 35.67 -9.80 23.14
N ALA A 215 35.23 -10.79 22.37
CA ALA A 215 35.81 -11.04 21.06
C ALA A 215 35.60 -9.83 20.13
N THR A 216 36.45 -9.69 19.12
CA THR A 216 36.25 -8.69 18.06
C THR A 216 34.85 -8.83 17.46
N ASN A 217 34.10 -7.72 17.40
CA ASN A 217 32.69 -7.66 16.97
C ASN A 217 31.66 -8.38 17.88
N ALA A 218 31.99 -8.77 19.12
CA ALA A 218 31.04 -9.40 20.03
C ALA A 218 29.85 -8.50 20.45
N VAL A 219 30.00 -7.19 20.33
CA VAL A 219 28.93 -6.20 20.53
C VAL A 219 28.42 -5.76 19.15
N THR A 220 27.41 -6.46 18.63
CA THR A 220 26.69 -6.08 17.41
C THR A 220 25.59 -5.06 17.72
N THR A 221 24.97 -4.49 16.69
CA THR A 221 23.82 -3.55 16.80
C THR A 221 22.73 -4.08 17.72
N ASP A 222 22.40 -5.37 17.61
CA ASP A 222 21.28 -5.99 18.33
C ASP A 222 21.61 -6.26 19.81
N LYS A 223 22.88 -6.06 20.21
CA LYS A 223 23.34 -6.07 21.60
C LYS A 223 23.30 -4.67 22.25
N LEU A 224 22.98 -3.63 21.48
CA LEU A 224 22.87 -2.24 21.92
C LEU A 224 21.41 -1.79 21.85
N MET A 225 20.75 -1.60 23.00
CA MET A 225 19.42 -0.98 23.02
C MET A 225 19.48 0.47 22.50
N ASN A 226 18.40 0.95 21.90
CA ASN A 226 18.29 2.34 21.44
C ASN A 226 18.62 3.32 22.57
N GLY A 227 19.51 4.28 22.32
CA GLY A 227 20.00 5.24 23.31
C GLY A 227 21.07 4.73 24.29
N SER A 228 21.50 3.46 24.20
CA SER A 228 22.56 2.93 25.08
C SER A 228 23.93 3.58 24.87
N VAL A 229 24.23 4.02 23.65
CA VAL A 229 25.43 4.81 23.31
C VAL A 229 25.06 6.29 23.37
N THR A 230 25.40 6.94 24.48
CA THR A 230 25.22 8.39 24.67
C THR A 230 26.45 9.16 24.18
N ALA A 231 26.34 10.48 24.05
CA ALA A 231 27.45 11.32 23.58
C ALA A 231 28.69 11.21 24.48
N GLU A 232 28.53 11.05 25.79
CA GLU A 232 29.66 10.88 26.73
C GLU A 232 30.36 9.52 26.60
N LYS A 233 29.73 8.53 25.94
CA LYS A 233 30.30 7.19 25.70
C LYS A 233 31.07 7.11 24.38
N LEU A 234 31.07 8.17 23.58
CA LEU A 234 31.82 8.29 22.33
C LEU A 234 33.04 9.19 22.54
N ALA A 235 34.25 8.64 22.36
CA ALA A 235 35.46 9.45 22.36
C ALA A 235 35.49 10.39 21.13
N VAL A 236 36.15 11.54 21.27
CA VAL A 236 36.33 12.49 20.16
C VAL A 236 37.09 11.80 19.03
N GLY A 237 36.46 11.71 17.85
CA GLY A 237 37.00 11.01 16.68
C GLY A 237 36.72 9.50 16.61
N ALA A 238 35.94 8.92 17.54
CA ALA A 238 35.59 7.49 17.51
C ALA A 238 34.71 7.06 16.32
N ILE A 239 34.04 8.01 15.66
CA ILE A 239 33.33 7.81 14.40
C ILE A 239 34.09 8.57 13.31
N SER A 240 34.59 7.86 12.30
CA SER A 240 35.27 8.45 11.15
C SER A 240 34.28 8.86 10.06
N ASN A 241 34.65 9.85 9.22
CA ASN A 241 33.80 10.30 8.12
C ASN A 241 33.39 9.18 7.14
N ALA A 242 34.21 8.14 6.98
CA ALA A 242 33.88 6.98 6.14
C ALA A 242 32.69 6.15 6.70
N GLN A 243 32.50 6.13 8.02
CA GLN A 243 31.39 5.43 8.68
C GLN A 243 30.07 6.21 8.65
N LEU A 244 30.09 7.47 8.20
CA LEU A 244 28.92 8.35 8.06
C LEU A 244 28.46 8.53 6.61
N ALA A 245 29.20 8.01 5.63
CA ALA A 245 29.08 8.38 4.22
C ALA A 245 28.04 7.57 3.40
N THR A 246 27.39 6.57 3.99
CA THR A 246 26.60 5.57 3.22
C THR A 246 25.12 5.45 3.63
N SER A 247 24.61 6.27 4.55
CA SER A 247 23.20 6.25 4.95
C SER A 247 22.73 7.62 5.45
N SER A 248 21.45 7.95 5.26
CA SER A 248 20.86 9.22 5.69
C SER A 248 20.91 9.39 7.21
N LEU A 249 21.51 10.49 7.67
CA LEU A 249 21.66 10.80 9.09
C LEU A 249 20.55 11.75 9.57
N THR A 250 19.60 11.25 10.35
CA THR A 250 18.58 12.08 11.02
C THR A 250 19.14 12.59 12.35
N ILE A 251 19.54 13.86 12.41
CA ILE A 251 19.98 14.51 13.64
C ILE A 251 18.78 15.18 14.31
N THR A 252 18.40 14.71 15.50
CA THR A 252 17.46 15.43 16.38
C THR A 252 18.28 16.31 17.35
N PRO A 253 18.28 17.65 17.21
CA PRO A 253 19.15 18.50 18.04
C PRO A 253 18.62 18.59 19.47
N GLY A 254 19.20 17.81 20.38
CA GLY A 254 19.23 18.17 21.81
C GLY A 254 20.18 19.35 22.03
N ALA A 255 19.95 20.14 23.08
CA ALA A 255 20.81 21.26 23.44
C ALA A 255 22.21 20.76 23.81
N GLY A 256 23.20 20.96 22.91
CA GLY A 256 24.58 20.51 23.14
C GLY A 256 25.52 20.58 21.93
N LEU A 257 25.01 20.58 20.69
CA LEU A 257 25.85 20.68 19.48
C LEU A 257 26.23 22.14 19.14
N SER A 258 26.98 22.79 20.04
CA SER A 258 27.54 24.12 19.82
C SER A 258 29.07 24.09 19.86
N GLY A 259 29.72 24.26 18.70
CA GLY A 259 31.18 24.46 18.60
C GLY A 259 31.97 23.18 18.32
N GLY A 260 32.14 22.86 17.04
CA GLY A 260 33.00 21.77 16.57
C GLY A 260 32.76 21.53 15.09
N GLY A 261 33.71 21.92 14.23
CA GLY A 261 33.51 21.93 12.78
C GLY A 261 33.30 20.53 12.20
N LEU A 262 32.10 20.25 11.68
CA LEU A 262 31.80 19.02 10.96
C LEU A 262 32.15 19.17 9.48
N THR A 263 33.41 18.93 9.13
CA THR A 263 33.89 19.06 7.74
C THR A 263 33.37 17.93 6.86
N THR A 264 32.59 18.31 5.85
CA THR A 264 32.17 17.52 4.67
C THR A 264 31.50 16.17 4.98
N LEU A 265 30.18 16.20 5.15
CA LEU A 265 29.30 15.03 4.94
C LEU A 265 28.94 14.91 3.45
N GLY A 266 29.14 13.74 2.86
CA GLY A 266 28.56 13.39 1.57
C GLY A 266 27.21 12.70 1.77
N GLY A 267 26.10 13.43 1.65
CA GLY A 267 24.76 12.87 1.82
C GLY A 267 23.66 13.92 2.06
N THR A 268 22.40 13.49 1.95
CA THR A 268 21.22 14.33 2.21
C THR A 268 20.99 14.49 3.71
N VAL A 269 20.77 15.73 4.17
CA VAL A 269 20.44 16.04 5.57
C VAL A 269 19.03 16.62 5.65
N THR A 270 18.15 15.94 6.39
CA THR A 270 16.74 16.33 6.58
C THR A 270 16.55 16.95 7.96
N LEU A 271 16.03 18.18 8.02
CA LEU A 271 15.78 18.89 9.29
C LEU A 271 14.28 18.93 9.60
N THR A 272 13.90 18.41 10.77
CA THR A 272 12.49 18.15 11.13
C THR A 272 11.90 19.11 12.17
N ASN A 273 12.63 20.11 12.64
CA ASN A 273 12.12 21.07 13.64
C ASN A 273 12.69 22.50 13.49
N THR A 274 12.03 23.48 14.12
CA THR A 274 12.13 24.94 13.89
C THR A 274 13.39 25.64 14.44
N GLY A 275 14.53 24.95 14.53
CA GLY A 275 15.79 25.51 15.01
C GLY A 275 16.67 26.12 13.91
N VAL A 276 17.34 27.24 14.21
CA VAL A 276 18.35 27.84 13.33
C VAL A 276 19.63 27.00 13.35
N VAL A 277 20.03 26.45 12.20
CA VAL A 277 21.28 25.67 12.04
C VAL A 277 22.22 26.43 11.11
N SER A 278 23.37 26.89 11.63
CA SER A 278 24.44 27.46 10.81
C SER A 278 25.39 26.38 10.32
N LEU A 279 25.40 26.13 9.01
CA LEU A 279 26.32 25.19 8.36
C LEU A 279 27.47 25.95 7.68
N THR A 280 28.70 25.53 7.94
CA THR A 280 29.93 26.04 7.30
C THR A 280 30.68 24.91 6.61
N GLY A 281 30.59 24.84 5.28
CA GLY A 281 31.28 23.84 4.46
C GLY A 281 30.97 24.00 2.97
N GLY A 282 31.96 23.78 2.10
CA GLY A 282 31.80 23.94 0.65
C GLY A 282 31.22 22.70 -0.04
N GLY A 283 30.48 22.93 -1.13
CA GLY A 283 30.09 21.97 -2.18
C GLY A 283 29.51 20.61 -1.75
N GLY A 284 28.18 20.46 -1.79
CA GLY A 284 27.55 19.12 -1.85
C GLY A 284 26.35 18.85 -0.92
N ILE A 285 25.94 19.81 -0.08
CA ILE A 285 24.85 19.60 0.89
C ILE A 285 23.49 19.98 0.29
N THR A 286 22.58 19.01 0.19
CA THR A 286 21.15 19.22 -0.11
C THR A 286 20.36 19.23 1.21
N VAL A 287 19.68 20.34 1.51
CA VAL A 287 18.86 20.50 2.72
C VAL A 287 17.38 20.46 2.35
N SER A 288 16.61 19.59 3.00
CA SER A 288 15.15 19.64 2.97
C SER A 288 14.62 19.93 4.38
N ALA A 289 13.67 20.87 4.46
CA ALA A 289 12.99 21.25 5.70
C ALA A 289 11.48 21.08 5.48
N SER A 290 10.82 20.33 6.36
CA SER A 290 9.40 20.00 6.19
C SER A 290 8.44 21.09 6.68
N ASN A 291 8.88 22.03 7.53
CA ASN A 291 8.03 23.09 8.12
C ASN A 291 8.81 24.29 8.74
N GLY A 292 9.95 24.72 8.16
CA GLY A 292 10.74 25.81 8.74
C GLY A 292 11.61 26.59 7.75
N ALA A 293 11.82 27.88 8.02
CA ALA A 293 12.68 28.75 7.21
C ALA A 293 14.17 28.47 7.50
N VAL A 294 14.96 28.22 6.45
CA VAL A 294 16.41 28.03 6.52
C VAL A 294 17.11 29.32 6.09
N THR A 295 17.85 29.96 7.00
CA THR A 295 18.68 31.14 6.68
C THR A 295 20.14 30.69 6.56
N LEU A 296 20.72 30.81 5.36
CA LEU A 296 22.13 30.52 5.12
C LEU A 296 23.00 31.75 5.45
N GLY A 297 24.17 31.50 6.06
CA GLY A 297 25.13 32.54 6.40
C GLY A 297 25.81 33.17 5.18
N SER A 298 26.46 34.32 5.39
CA SER A 298 27.01 35.24 4.37
C SER A 298 28.13 34.70 3.47
N THR A 299 28.50 33.42 3.57
CA THR A 299 29.59 32.77 2.80
C THR A 299 29.09 31.76 1.76
N ALA A 300 27.78 31.65 1.52
CA ALA A 300 27.21 30.78 0.50
C ALA A 300 27.39 31.37 -0.92
N THR A 301 28.37 30.88 -1.69
CA THR A 301 28.60 31.29 -3.08
C THR A 301 27.63 30.63 -4.08
N SER A 302 27.37 31.31 -5.20
CA SER A 302 26.28 31.05 -6.17
C SER A 302 26.28 29.70 -6.91
N SER A 303 27.26 28.82 -6.69
CA SER A 303 27.33 27.49 -7.32
C SER A 303 26.33 26.46 -6.76
N ASN A 304 25.65 26.76 -5.64
CA ASN A 304 24.86 25.77 -4.88
C ASN A 304 23.33 25.95 -4.99
N ILE A 305 22.82 26.79 -5.91
CA ILE A 305 21.40 27.16 -5.95
C ILE A 305 20.62 26.37 -7.01
N ALA A 306 20.29 25.11 -6.70
CA ALA A 306 19.43 24.29 -7.56
C ALA A 306 17.99 24.21 -7.01
N SER A 307 17.16 25.16 -7.46
CA SER A 307 15.69 25.09 -7.57
C SER A 307 14.80 25.06 -6.30
N THR A 308 13.77 25.92 -6.35
CA THR A 308 12.48 25.83 -5.61
C THR A 308 12.43 26.37 -4.17
N ILE A 309 12.58 27.68 -4.02
CA ILE A 309 11.84 28.41 -2.99
C ILE A 309 10.48 28.79 -3.59
N VAL A 310 9.42 28.07 -3.21
CA VAL A 310 8.07 28.66 -3.19
C VAL A 310 7.44 28.22 -1.88
N ALA A 311 7.39 29.13 -0.92
CA ALA A 311 6.71 28.90 0.34
C ALA A 311 5.23 28.60 0.05
N ARG A 312 4.76 27.44 0.50
CA ARG A 312 3.33 27.15 0.63
C ARG A 312 2.90 27.43 2.06
N ASP A 313 1.70 27.95 2.23
CA ASP A 313 1.07 28.05 3.55
C ASP A 313 0.70 26.64 4.07
N ALA A 314 0.22 26.58 5.32
CA ALA A 314 -0.20 25.33 5.96
C ALA A 314 -1.38 24.62 5.24
N SER A 315 -2.00 25.25 4.25
CA SER A 315 -3.09 24.70 3.42
C SER A 315 -2.60 24.21 2.05
N GLY A 316 -1.30 24.35 1.76
CA GLY A 316 -0.70 23.97 0.48
C GLY A 316 -0.83 25.02 -0.63
N ASN A 317 -1.37 26.22 -0.35
CA ASN A 317 -1.43 27.32 -1.32
C ASN A 317 -0.11 28.08 -1.34
N PHE A 318 0.27 28.68 -2.47
CA PHE A 318 1.46 29.54 -2.51
C PHE A 318 1.25 30.78 -1.62
N ALA A 319 2.16 31.01 -0.67
CA ALA A 319 2.05 32.13 0.26
C ALA A 319 2.17 33.48 -0.48
N THR A 320 1.43 34.49 0.00
CA THR A 320 1.45 35.83 -0.58
C THR A 320 2.86 36.43 -0.52
N GLY A 321 3.43 36.72 -1.68
CA GLY A 321 4.81 37.23 -1.83
C GLY A 321 5.90 36.17 -2.08
N ALA A 322 5.56 34.89 -2.22
CA ALA A 322 6.53 33.79 -2.30
C ALA A 322 7.35 33.64 -3.60
N ILE A 323 7.10 34.47 -4.64
CA ILE A 323 7.84 34.43 -5.91
C ILE A 323 8.45 35.82 -6.18
N ASN A 324 9.60 36.07 -5.57
CA ASN A 324 10.45 37.21 -5.90
C ASN A 324 11.55 36.70 -6.85
N LEU A 325 11.44 37.02 -8.15
CA LEU A 325 12.49 36.71 -9.14
C LEU A 325 13.48 37.89 -9.15
N PRO A 326 14.67 37.78 -8.53
CA PRO A 326 15.61 38.89 -8.49
C PRO A 326 16.09 39.26 -9.89
N SER A 327 16.02 40.53 -10.24
CA SER A 327 16.67 41.06 -11.44
C SER A 327 18.18 41.10 -11.23
N THR A 328 18.91 40.07 -11.70
CA THR A 328 20.18 40.17 -12.46
C THR A 328 20.96 38.85 -12.58
N THR A 329 21.69 38.74 -13.69
CA THR A 329 22.64 37.68 -14.09
C THR A 329 22.08 36.30 -14.45
N LEU A 330 22.71 35.68 -15.46
CA LEU A 330 22.25 34.60 -16.38
C LEU A 330 21.64 33.32 -15.80
N THR A 331 21.62 33.14 -14.49
CA THR A 331 21.19 31.90 -13.82
C THR A 331 20.29 32.10 -12.59
N THR A 332 20.11 33.33 -12.10
CA THR A 332 19.35 33.60 -10.87
C THR A 332 17.97 34.17 -11.20
N GLY A 333 16.92 33.68 -10.52
CA GLY A 333 15.55 34.22 -10.67
C GLY A 333 14.75 33.72 -11.88
N MET A 334 14.87 32.42 -12.21
CA MET A 334 14.19 31.83 -13.38
C MET A 334 13.45 30.55 -13.01
N LEU A 335 12.22 30.39 -13.50
CA LEU A 335 11.53 29.09 -13.48
C LEU A 335 11.97 28.28 -14.71
N GLN A 336 12.39 27.04 -14.49
CA GLN A 336 12.89 26.15 -15.55
C GLN A 336 12.29 24.75 -15.44
N GLN A 337 12.15 24.06 -16.58
CA GLN A 337 11.78 22.65 -16.66
C GLN A 337 12.70 21.94 -17.65
N SER A 338 13.38 20.88 -17.23
CA SER A 338 14.29 20.09 -18.07
C SER A 338 15.30 20.94 -18.85
N GLY A 339 15.91 21.93 -18.19
CA GLY A 339 16.86 22.88 -18.78
C GLY A 339 16.24 23.96 -19.68
N SER A 340 14.94 23.89 -19.98
CA SER A 340 14.23 24.95 -20.71
C SER A 340 13.74 26.03 -19.75
N ARG A 341 14.04 27.28 -20.09
CA ARG A 341 13.47 28.49 -19.47
C ARG A 341 11.95 28.49 -19.66
N LEU A 342 11.18 28.68 -18.58
CA LEU A 342 9.71 28.75 -18.58
C LEU A 342 9.15 30.11 -18.15
N LEU A 343 9.78 30.78 -17.18
CA LEU A 343 9.42 32.13 -16.77
C LEU A 343 10.69 32.89 -16.35
N HIS A 344 10.95 34.05 -16.94
CA HIS A 344 12.04 34.95 -16.53
C HIS A 344 11.81 36.41 -16.95
N THR A 345 12.56 37.30 -16.31
CA THR A 345 12.50 38.76 -16.50
C THR A 345 13.85 39.34 -16.96
N TYR A 346 14.62 38.57 -17.73
CA TYR A 346 15.98 38.93 -18.15
C TYR A 346 16.01 40.27 -18.93
N GLY A 347 16.88 41.20 -18.53
CA GLY A 347 16.86 42.59 -19.01
C GLY A 347 16.12 43.53 -18.05
N THR A 348 15.68 44.70 -18.54
CA THR A 348 14.96 45.70 -17.74
C THR A 348 13.48 45.73 -18.12
N GLU A 349 12.59 45.64 -17.13
CA GLU A 349 11.12 45.71 -17.33
C GLU A 349 10.54 44.64 -18.30
N ASN A 350 11.23 43.51 -18.46
CA ASN A 350 10.79 42.42 -19.34
C ASN A 350 9.99 41.33 -18.61
N LEU A 351 9.01 40.73 -19.29
CA LEU A 351 8.23 39.57 -18.87
C LEU A 351 8.24 38.51 -19.98
N PHE A 352 8.93 37.39 -19.77
CA PHE A 352 8.95 36.26 -20.70
C PHE A 352 8.37 35.00 -20.06
N ALA A 353 7.29 34.45 -20.62
CA ALA A 353 6.61 33.25 -20.18
C ALA A 353 6.44 32.25 -21.34
N GLY A 354 6.97 31.03 -21.19
CA GLY A 354 6.89 29.96 -22.18
C GLY A 354 8.23 29.31 -22.49
N ARG A 355 8.17 28.10 -23.07
CA ARG A 355 9.35 27.31 -23.43
C ARG A 355 10.13 27.99 -24.57
N LEU A 356 11.42 28.26 -24.35
CA LEU A 356 12.36 28.91 -25.29
C LEU A 356 11.99 30.37 -25.65
N THR A 357 11.27 31.06 -24.77
CA THR A 357 10.85 32.45 -24.94
C THR A 357 11.98 33.41 -24.53
N GLY A 358 12.33 34.40 -25.36
CA GLY A 358 13.38 35.38 -25.06
C GLY A 358 14.80 34.81 -24.87
N ASN A 359 15.10 33.65 -25.47
CA ASN A 359 16.24 32.83 -25.07
C ASN A 359 17.63 33.47 -25.30
N PHE A 360 17.73 34.41 -26.25
CA PHE A 360 18.95 35.16 -26.58
C PHE A 360 18.90 36.67 -26.27
N SER A 361 17.83 37.16 -25.61
CA SER A 361 17.72 38.59 -25.28
C SER A 361 18.81 38.99 -24.30
N THR A 362 19.69 39.91 -24.72
CA THR A 362 20.86 40.33 -23.93
C THR A 362 20.81 41.79 -23.50
N THR A 363 20.08 42.66 -24.21
CA THR A 363 20.02 44.11 -23.91
C THR A 363 18.64 44.78 -24.02
N GLY A 364 17.62 44.10 -24.56
CA GLY A 364 16.27 44.67 -24.75
C GLY A 364 15.52 44.99 -23.45
N SER A 365 14.55 45.91 -23.53
CA SER A 365 13.74 46.35 -22.39
C SER A 365 12.24 46.51 -22.72
N GLN A 366 11.38 46.47 -21.69
CA GLN A 366 9.92 46.62 -21.81
C GLN A 366 9.20 45.58 -22.71
N ILE A 367 9.77 44.37 -22.80
CA ILE A 367 9.24 43.27 -23.60
C ILE A 367 8.18 42.48 -22.83
N THR A 368 7.01 42.23 -23.43
CA THR A 368 6.00 41.27 -22.93
C THR A 368 5.86 40.10 -23.90
N ALA A 369 6.28 38.90 -23.48
CA ALA A 369 6.38 37.73 -24.35
C ALA A 369 5.72 36.49 -23.71
N VAL A 370 4.63 35.98 -24.31
CA VAL A 370 3.85 34.87 -23.75
C VAL A 370 3.57 33.79 -24.81
N GLY A 371 4.05 32.56 -24.57
CA GLY A 371 3.89 31.42 -25.46
C GLY A 371 5.23 30.86 -25.97
N ALA A 372 5.23 29.64 -26.51
CA ALA A 372 6.48 28.91 -26.77
C ALA A 372 7.21 29.41 -28.03
N GLY A 373 8.53 29.61 -27.90
CA GLY A 373 9.42 30.03 -28.97
C GLY A 373 9.19 31.45 -29.50
N VAL A 374 8.67 32.33 -28.65
CA VAL A 374 8.44 33.76 -28.91
C VAL A 374 9.72 34.57 -28.68
N LEU A 375 9.99 35.56 -29.55
CA LEU A 375 11.20 36.42 -29.48
C LEU A 375 12.48 35.60 -29.23
N SER A 376 12.58 34.46 -29.91
CA SER A 376 13.54 33.42 -29.50
C SER A 376 14.99 33.80 -29.79
N VAL A 377 15.22 34.71 -30.75
CA VAL A 377 16.53 35.24 -31.20
C VAL A 377 16.62 36.76 -31.09
N ASP A 378 15.73 37.39 -30.32
CA ASP A 378 15.76 38.84 -30.11
C ASP A 378 16.99 39.20 -29.29
N GLU A 379 17.84 40.11 -29.79
CA GLU A 379 19.12 40.48 -29.17
C GLU A 379 19.01 41.84 -28.46
N SER A 380 18.33 42.80 -29.12
CA SER A 380 18.31 44.22 -28.75
C SER A 380 16.95 44.93 -28.92
N GLY A 381 15.92 44.27 -29.43
CA GLY A 381 14.58 44.86 -29.57
C GLY A 381 13.99 45.31 -28.22
N SER A 382 13.23 46.41 -28.20
CA SER A 382 12.58 46.92 -26.98
C SER A 382 11.09 47.22 -27.22
N ALA A 383 10.32 47.37 -26.14
CA ALA A 383 8.88 47.67 -26.15
C ALA A 383 8.01 46.66 -26.97
N ASN A 384 8.50 45.45 -27.19
CA ASN A 384 7.83 44.42 -27.99
C ASN A 384 6.81 43.62 -27.19
N THR A 385 5.57 43.50 -27.68
CA THR A 385 4.51 42.66 -27.09
C THR A 385 4.19 41.48 -28.01
N ALA A 386 4.55 40.25 -27.65
CA ALA A 386 4.23 39.04 -28.41
C ALA A 386 3.45 38.00 -27.58
N VAL A 387 2.32 37.53 -28.10
CA VAL A 387 1.48 36.51 -27.46
C VAL A 387 1.09 35.42 -28.48
N GLY A 388 1.58 34.20 -28.31
CA GLY A 388 1.24 33.04 -29.16
C GLY A 388 2.36 32.02 -29.31
N TYR A 389 2.15 30.98 -30.12
CA TYR A 389 3.22 30.06 -30.51
C TYR A 389 4.02 30.66 -31.67
N GLN A 390 5.33 30.84 -31.49
CA GLN A 390 6.26 31.43 -32.47
C GLN A 390 5.90 32.86 -32.96
N ALA A 391 5.20 33.67 -32.15
CA ALA A 391 5.04 35.10 -32.44
C ALA A 391 6.41 35.82 -32.35
N MET A 392 6.72 36.69 -33.31
CA MET A 392 8.01 37.41 -33.43
C MET A 392 9.25 36.51 -33.25
N ARG A 393 9.18 35.25 -33.70
CA ARG A 393 10.22 34.25 -33.45
C ARG A 393 11.63 34.70 -33.87
N PHE A 394 11.71 35.37 -35.02
CA PHE A 394 12.96 35.80 -35.67
C PHE A 394 13.28 37.30 -35.53
N ASN A 395 12.60 38.03 -34.64
CA ASN A 395 12.97 39.42 -34.33
C ASN A 395 14.39 39.43 -33.74
N ILE A 396 15.21 40.38 -34.17
CA ILE A 396 16.61 40.56 -33.74
C ILE A 396 16.78 41.92 -33.07
N SER A 397 16.27 42.98 -33.69
CA SER A 397 16.39 44.37 -33.20
C SER A 397 15.15 45.24 -33.44
N GLY A 398 14.10 44.72 -34.08
CA GLY A 398 12.86 45.46 -34.28
C GLY A 398 12.22 45.82 -32.93
N SER A 399 11.69 47.03 -32.78
CA SER A 399 11.13 47.55 -31.52
C SER A 399 9.69 48.05 -31.68
N ASP A 400 8.97 48.22 -30.56
CA ASP A 400 7.60 48.76 -30.54
C ASP A 400 6.58 47.91 -31.32
N ASN A 401 6.86 46.61 -31.52
CA ASN A 401 5.98 45.71 -32.26
C ASN A 401 4.97 45.00 -31.34
N THR A 402 3.73 44.83 -31.81
CA THR A 402 2.68 44.03 -31.14
C THR A 402 2.28 42.84 -32.01
N ALA A 403 2.40 41.61 -31.53
CA ALA A 403 2.13 40.39 -32.30
C ALA A 403 1.30 39.38 -31.49
N ILE A 404 -0.01 39.29 -31.74
CA ILE A 404 -0.94 38.44 -31.00
C ILE A 404 -1.51 37.37 -31.92
N GLY A 405 -1.00 36.14 -31.82
CA GLY A 405 -1.46 34.97 -32.57
C GLY A 405 -0.34 33.97 -32.87
N ARG A 406 -0.72 32.76 -33.30
CA ARG A 406 0.25 31.75 -33.76
C ARG A 406 1.02 32.30 -34.96
N ARG A 407 2.35 32.41 -34.87
CA ARG A 407 3.26 32.90 -35.92
C ARG A 407 2.99 34.34 -36.40
N ALA A 408 2.37 35.18 -35.56
CA ALA A 408 2.24 36.60 -35.86
C ALA A 408 3.64 37.29 -35.92
N LEU A 409 3.91 38.08 -36.96
CA LEU A 409 5.22 38.70 -37.28
C LEU A 409 6.41 37.71 -37.20
N ASN A 410 6.18 36.43 -37.51
CA ASN A 410 7.19 35.37 -37.30
C ASN A 410 8.52 35.64 -38.01
N ALA A 411 8.51 36.25 -39.21
CA ALA A 411 9.71 36.52 -40.01
C ALA A 411 10.31 37.93 -39.80
N ASN A 412 9.72 38.79 -38.98
CA ASN A 412 10.24 40.13 -38.74
C ASN A 412 11.60 40.04 -38.06
N THR A 413 12.62 40.72 -38.56
CA THR A 413 13.99 40.75 -38.04
C THR A 413 14.35 42.12 -37.45
N ASN A 414 14.05 43.19 -38.20
CA ASN A 414 14.46 44.56 -37.85
C ASN A 414 13.31 45.59 -37.97
N GLY A 415 12.13 45.19 -38.46
CA GLY A 415 10.98 46.09 -38.60
C GLY A 415 10.42 46.52 -37.23
N SER A 416 9.97 47.77 -37.14
CA SER A 416 9.51 48.38 -35.88
C SER A 416 8.11 48.99 -36.01
N ASN A 417 7.44 49.23 -34.88
CA ASN A 417 6.09 49.83 -34.83
C ASN A 417 5.01 49.03 -35.59
N ASN A 418 5.16 47.71 -35.74
CA ASN A 418 4.19 46.87 -36.43
C ASN A 418 3.17 46.23 -35.47
N VAL A 419 1.89 46.22 -35.84
CA VAL A 419 0.81 45.53 -35.14
C VAL A 419 0.35 44.34 -35.98
N ALA A 420 0.34 43.14 -35.41
CA ALA A 420 -0.17 41.93 -36.04
C ALA A 420 -1.11 41.15 -35.11
N LEU A 421 -2.32 40.87 -35.57
CA LEU A 421 -3.38 40.22 -34.80
C LEU A 421 -4.00 39.07 -35.59
N GLY A 422 -3.85 37.85 -35.10
CA GLY A 422 -4.38 36.62 -35.70
C GLY A 422 -3.32 35.60 -36.10
N ARG A 423 -3.78 34.43 -36.56
CA ARG A 423 -2.92 33.33 -37.01
C ARG A 423 -2.17 33.75 -38.28
N ASP A 424 -0.84 33.56 -38.26
CA ASP A 424 0.10 33.85 -39.33
C ASP A 424 0.03 35.33 -39.82
N ALA A 425 -0.47 36.25 -38.99
CA ALA A 425 -0.59 37.68 -39.32
C ALA A 425 0.78 38.37 -39.43
N GLY A 426 1.08 39.04 -40.55
CA GLY A 426 2.40 39.62 -40.81
C GLY A 426 3.54 38.60 -40.89
N ALA A 427 3.26 37.30 -41.06
CA ALA A 427 4.27 36.25 -41.06
C ALA A 427 5.31 36.34 -42.20
N ASN A 428 5.07 37.14 -43.24
CA ASN A 428 5.97 37.35 -44.38
C ASN A 428 6.79 38.67 -44.29
N LEU A 429 6.51 39.53 -43.31
CA LEU A 429 7.18 40.83 -43.18
C LEU A 429 8.56 40.64 -42.54
N THR A 430 9.66 40.96 -43.23
CA THR A 430 11.02 40.80 -42.65
C THR A 430 11.60 42.09 -42.05
N THR A 431 11.56 43.23 -42.75
CA THR A 431 12.23 44.47 -42.31
C THR A 431 11.33 45.71 -42.24
N GLY A 432 10.08 45.58 -42.70
CA GLY A 432 9.15 46.69 -42.85
C GLY A 432 8.59 47.24 -41.53
N SER A 433 8.21 48.53 -41.50
CA SER A 433 7.83 49.24 -40.27
C SER A 433 6.51 50.01 -40.35
N ASN A 434 5.86 50.24 -39.22
CA ASN A 434 4.57 50.97 -39.10
C ASN A 434 3.38 50.28 -39.80
N ASN A 435 3.33 48.94 -39.86
CA ASN A 435 2.24 48.20 -40.51
C ASN A 435 1.20 47.66 -39.52
N ILE A 436 -0.06 47.50 -39.95
CA ILE A 436 -1.13 46.85 -39.19
C ILE A 436 -1.69 45.66 -39.98
N HIS A 437 -1.45 44.45 -39.50
CA HIS A 437 -1.84 43.19 -40.13
C HIS A 437 -2.85 42.41 -39.28
N ILE A 438 -4.13 42.41 -39.66
CA ILE A 438 -5.18 41.66 -38.95
C ILE A 438 -5.56 40.43 -39.79
N ALA A 439 -5.17 39.24 -39.34
CA ALA A 439 -5.40 37.96 -40.02
C ALA A 439 -4.94 37.92 -41.50
N ASN A 440 -3.95 38.73 -41.87
CA ASN A 440 -3.33 38.78 -43.19
C ASN A 440 -1.82 38.56 -43.05
N ALA A 441 -1.21 37.74 -43.92
CA ALA A 441 0.21 37.37 -43.81
C ALA A 441 1.21 38.51 -44.09
N GLY A 442 0.76 39.65 -44.64
CA GLY A 442 1.64 40.72 -45.10
C GLY A 442 2.41 40.34 -46.36
N VAL A 443 3.10 41.33 -46.93
CA VAL A 443 4.14 41.15 -47.95
C VAL A 443 5.47 41.63 -47.36
N ASP A 444 6.57 41.11 -47.88
CA ASP A 444 7.90 41.49 -47.42
C ASP A 444 8.21 42.97 -47.75
N GLY A 445 8.96 43.63 -46.86
CA GLY A 445 9.40 45.03 -47.00
C GLY A 445 8.32 46.12 -46.87
N GLU A 446 7.03 45.79 -46.73
CA GLU A 446 5.95 46.79 -46.64
C GLU A 446 6.14 47.76 -45.47
N SER A 447 5.80 49.04 -45.62
CA SER A 447 5.88 50.02 -44.53
C SER A 447 4.72 51.01 -44.58
N GLY A 448 4.16 51.35 -43.41
CA GLY A 448 3.01 52.26 -43.30
C GLY A 448 1.69 51.69 -43.81
N THR A 449 1.55 50.36 -43.96
CA THR A 449 0.39 49.73 -44.60
C THR A 449 -0.60 49.10 -43.61
N VAL A 450 -1.87 48.99 -44.00
CA VAL A 450 -2.90 48.26 -43.23
C VAL A 450 -3.47 47.14 -44.10
N ARG A 451 -3.39 45.89 -43.62
CA ARG A 451 -3.99 44.71 -44.29
C ARG A 451 -4.92 43.97 -43.33
N ILE A 452 -6.14 43.73 -43.78
CA ILE A 452 -7.18 43.05 -42.97
C ILE A 452 -7.73 41.87 -43.77
N GLY A 453 -7.59 40.65 -43.22
CA GLY A 453 -8.18 39.42 -43.72
C GLY A 453 -7.40 38.68 -44.81
N VAL A 454 -7.84 37.45 -45.09
CA VAL A 454 -7.27 36.60 -46.16
C VAL A 454 -8.12 36.74 -47.42
N SER A 455 -7.46 36.98 -48.56
CA SER A 455 -8.11 37.03 -49.88
C SER A 455 -8.94 35.77 -50.15
N GLY A 456 -10.13 35.94 -50.72
CA GLY A 456 -11.09 34.85 -50.98
C GLY A 456 -11.80 34.26 -49.75
N THR A 457 -11.31 34.50 -48.52
CA THR A 457 -11.95 34.01 -47.28
C THR A 457 -12.82 35.09 -46.62
N HIS A 458 -12.32 36.33 -46.56
CA HIS A 458 -13.08 37.47 -46.04
C HIS A 458 -13.62 38.28 -47.22
N THR A 459 -14.84 37.96 -47.67
CA THR A 459 -15.49 38.57 -48.84
C THR A 459 -16.18 39.90 -48.57
N ARG A 460 -16.24 40.34 -47.30
CA ARG A 460 -16.79 41.63 -46.87
C ARG A 460 -15.98 42.17 -45.69
N THR A 461 -15.46 43.39 -45.82
CA THR A 461 -14.73 44.09 -44.76
C THR A 461 -15.33 45.49 -44.60
N TYR A 462 -15.81 45.82 -43.40
CA TYR A 462 -16.39 47.13 -43.09
C TYR A 462 -15.34 48.04 -42.44
N ILE A 463 -14.98 49.13 -43.11
CA ILE A 463 -14.05 50.14 -42.61
C ILE A 463 -14.75 51.50 -42.73
N ALA A 464 -15.11 52.09 -41.59
CA ALA A 464 -15.70 53.42 -41.53
C ALA A 464 -14.66 54.43 -40.99
N GLY A 465 -14.62 55.63 -41.58
CA GLY A 465 -13.85 56.76 -41.04
C GLY A 465 -12.45 57.00 -41.62
N VAL A 466 -11.97 56.20 -42.58
CA VAL A 466 -10.67 56.46 -43.25
C VAL A 466 -10.87 57.40 -44.45
N ILE A 467 -11.01 58.70 -44.17
CA ILE A 467 -10.96 59.76 -45.19
C ILE A 467 -10.12 60.93 -44.66
N TYR A 468 -8.81 60.93 -44.96
CA TYR A 468 -8.02 62.13 -45.25
C TYR A 468 -6.64 61.73 -45.80
N GLY A 469 -6.23 62.35 -46.90
CA GLY A 469 -5.02 62.02 -47.66
C GLY A 469 -5.28 62.27 -49.15
N ASP A 470 -4.33 62.89 -49.85
CA ASP A 470 -4.55 63.38 -51.21
C ASP A 470 -4.86 62.29 -52.26
N ALA A 471 -5.38 62.73 -53.41
CA ALA A 471 -5.94 61.88 -54.47
C ALA A 471 -4.90 61.03 -55.25
N SER A 472 -3.70 60.81 -54.70
CA SER A 472 -2.66 59.98 -55.31
C SER A 472 -2.64 58.52 -54.82
N GLY A 473 -3.20 58.22 -53.63
CA GLY A 473 -2.99 56.95 -52.93
C GLY A 473 -3.92 55.78 -53.26
N LEU A 474 -4.99 55.97 -54.04
CA LEU A 474 -6.07 54.98 -54.25
C LEU A 474 -6.07 54.37 -55.67
N THR A 475 -4.89 53.98 -56.18
CA THR A 475 -4.69 53.49 -57.55
C THR A 475 -5.10 52.04 -57.82
N ASN A 476 -5.54 51.27 -56.80
CA ASN A 476 -5.74 49.81 -56.90
C ASN A 476 -7.18 49.30 -56.63
N LEU A 477 -8.20 50.16 -56.51
CA LEU A 477 -9.59 49.69 -56.61
C LEU A 477 -9.98 49.52 -58.09
N SER A 478 -9.75 48.31 -58.63
CA SER A 478 -10.35 47.94 -59.90
C SER A 478 -11.86 47.71 -59.74
N ALA A 479 -12.64 48.20 -60.71
CA ALA A 479 -14.11 48.21 -60.68
C ALA A 479 -14.76 46.81 -60.59
N ALA A 480 -14.01 45.73 -60.81
CA ALA A 480 -14.48 44.35 -60.67
C ALA A 480 -14.73 43.91 -59.20
N SER A 481 -14.35 44.73 -58.22
CA SER A 481 -14.31 44.36 -56.80
C SER A 481 -15.59 44.69 -56.01
N ILE A 482 -16.60 45.29 -56.64
CA ILE A 482 -17.83 45.75 -55.98
C ILE A 482 -19.05 45.07 -56.62
N THR A 483 -19.59 44.03 -55.97
CA THR A 483 -20.89 43.43 -56.33
C THR A 483 -21.99 44.01 -55.44
N PRO A 484 -22.93 44.82 -55.98
CA PRO A 484 -23.98 45.44 -55.18
C PRO A 484 -25.26 44.59 -55.17
N ASP A 485 -25.69 44.13 -53.98
CA ASP A 485 -27.07 43.70 -53.79
C ASP A 485 -27.55 43.85 -52.34
N SER A 486 -28.33 44.92 -52.09
CA SER A 486 -29.68 44.82 -51.48
C SER A 486 -30.34 46.21 -51.34
N VAL A 487 -30.93 46.69 -52.44
CA VAL A 487 -32.10 47.60 -52.57
C VAL A 487 -32.20 48.90 -51.74
N GLY A 488 -32.50 50.07 -52.38
CA GLY A 488 -33.02 51.21 -51.60
C GLY A 488 -33.00 52.66 -52.17
N THR A 489 -33.03 52.88 -53.48
CA THR A 489 -33.32 54.20 -54.11
C THR A 489 -32.51 55.43 -53.62
N SER A 490 -31.29 55.63 -54.15
CA SER A 490 -30.87 56.94 -54.70
C SER A 490 -29.59 56.87 -55.55
N LYS A 491 -29.80 56.79 -56.87
CA LYS A 491 -29.09 57.56 -57.92
C LYS A 491 -27.55 57.65 -57.86
N ILE A 492 -26.89 56.65 -58.44
CA ILE A 492 -25.95 56.91 -59.56
C ILE A 492 -26.42 56.03 -60.73
N ILE A 493 -26.58 56.62 -61.91
CA ILE A 493 -27.08 55.99 -63.14
C ILE A 493 -25.92 56.02 -64.17
N ASN A 494 -25.87 55.04 -65.08
CA ASN A 494 -24.95 55.03 -66.22
C ASN A 494 -25.00 56.34 -67.05
N ASP A 495 -23.89 56.64 -67.72
CA ASP A 495 -23.67 57.59 -68.83
C ASP A 495 -24.89 58.39 -69.32
N THR A 496 -24.85 59.72 -69.42
CA THR A 496 -23.92 60.53 -70.26
C THR A 496 -24.06 62.02 -69.87
N ILE A 497 -23.33 62.93 -70.56
CA ILE A 497 -23.50 64.43 -70.69
C ILE A 497 -22.44 65.23 -69.89
N VAL A 498 -21.54 66.02 -70.49
CA VAL A 498 -21.26 66.33 -71.92
C VAL A 498 -19.75 66.30 -72.22
N ASN A 499 -19.42 65.85 -73.43
CA ASN A 499 -18.27 66.34 -74.18
C ASN A 499 -18.78 67.22 -75.34
N GLU A 500 -18.95 68.52 -75.07
CA GLU A 500 -18.75 69.57 -76.08
C GLU A 500 -17.35 70.14 -75.74
N ASP A 501 -16.28 69.95 -76.51
CA ASP A 501 -16.19 69.84 -77.96
C ASP A 501 -15.08 68.89 -78.44
N VAL A 502 -15.37 68.20 -79.53
CA VAL A 502 -14.31 67.83 -80.48
C VAL A 502 -13.89 69.10 -81.21
N ASN A 503 -12.69 69.64 -80.93
CA ASN A 503 -11.80 70.15 -81.99
C ASN A 503 -10.38 70.50 -81.53
N SER A 504 -9.42 69.77 -82.07
CA SER A 504 -8.38 70.31 -82.96
C SER A 504 -7.61 71.59 -82.55
N ALA A 505 -6.40 71.36 -82.04
CA ALA A 505 -5.17 72.15 -82.28
C ALA A 505 -4.92 73.53 -81.60
N ALA A 506 -3.62 73.76 -81.36
CA ALA A 506 -2.90 75.04 -81.40
C ALA A 506 -3.18 76.17 -80.35
N ALA A 507 -2.28 76.19 -79.33
CA ALA A 507 -1.39 77.33 -79.00
C ALA A 507 -1.96 78.68 -78.43
N ILE A 508 -1.01 79.51 -77.96
CA ILE A 508 -1.12 80.96 -77.62
C ILE A 508 -1.94 81.24 -76.32
N ALA A 509 -1.38 81.63 -75.17
CA ALA A 509 -0.54 82.79 -74.76
C ALA A 509 -1.30 84.14 -74.60
N TYR A 510 -1.01 84.87 -73.51
CA TYR A 510 -1.51 86.24 -73.18
C TYR A 510 -3.05 86.35 -72.97
N SER A 511 -3.64 87.35 -72.28
CA SER A 511 -3.13 88.48 -71.48
C SER A 511 -4.26 89.08 -70.61
N LYS A 512 -3.88 89.70 -69.47
CA LYS A 512 -4.48 90.92 -68.88
C LYS A 512 -6.02 91.06 -68.85
N LEU A 513 -6.58 91.13 -67.64
CA LEU A 513 -7.46 92.26 -67.31
C LEU A 513 -7.21 92.76 -65.87
N ASN A 514 -6.65 93.96 -65.79
CA ASN A 514 -6.41 94.73 -64.59
C ASN A 514 -7.39 95.91 -64.60
N LEU A 515 -7.95 96.29 -63.45
CA LEU A 515 -8.52 97.61 -63.09
C LEU A 515 -9.06 97.45 -61.64
N ALA A 516 -8.30 97.78 -60.60
CA ALA A 516 -7.94 99.13 -60.18
C ALA A 516 -9.17 100.03 -59.94
N ASN A 517 -9.73 99.97 -58.73
CA ASN A 517 -10.19 101.13 -57.94
C ASN A 517 -10.76 100.71 -56.57
N GLY A 518 -10.07 101.09 -55.48
CA GLY A 518 -10.67 101.22 -54.15
C GLY A 518 -10.66 100.00 -53.22
N ILE A 519 -9.55 99.79 -52.50
CA ILE A 519 -9.59 99.14 -51.17
C ILE A 519 -10.51 99.98 -50.28
N ARG A 520 -11.45 99.35 -49.57
CA ARG A 520 -12.30 100.05 -48.58
C ARG A 520 -11.94 99.63 -47.15
N ASN A 521 -11.80 100.68 -46.34
CA ASN A 521 -11.15 100.71 -45.03
C ASN A 521 -12.08 100.19 -43.90
N ALA A 522 -12.50 98.93 -44.00
CA ALA A 522 -13.25 98.21 -42.97
C ALA A 522 -12.43 97.10 -42.30
N ASP A 523 -11.36 96.63 -42.96
CA ASP A 523 -10.35 95.76 -42.39
C ASP A 523 -9.15 96.61 -41.90
N ILE A 524 -8.74 96.40 -40.65
CA ILE A 524 -7.53 96.90 -39.94
C ILE A 524 -7.71 98.17 -39.04
N PHE A 525 -7.12 98.06 -37.84
CA PHE A 525 -6.98 98.98 -36.68
C PHE A 525 -8.14 98.99 -35.66
N ALA A 526 -7.92 98.81 -34.35
CA ALA A 526 -6.68 98.67 -33.56
C ALA A 526 -6.74 97.39 -32.68
N SER A 527 -5.64 96.71 -32.34
CA SER A 527 -4.25 97.15 -32.25
C SER A 527 -3.29 96.06 -32.73
N ALA A 528 -2.38 96.43 -33.64
CA ALA A 528 -1.28 95.58 -34.07
C ALA A 528 0.03 96.15 -33.52
N ALA A 529 0.80 95.32 -32.81
CA ALA A 529 2.20 95.57 -32.52
C ALA A 529 3.03 94.54 -33.30
N ILE A 530 3.89 95.02 -34.19
CA ILE A 530 4.73 94.20 -35.07
C ILE A 530 6.17 94.19 -34.53
N ALA A 531 6.85 93.06 -34.71
CA ALA A 531 8.30 92.85 -34.68
C ALA A 531 9.08 92.94 -33.33
N ASP A 532 9.47 91.75 -32.88
CA ASP A 532 10.87 91.25 -32.93
C ASP A 532 11.94 91.66 -31.89
N SER A 533 12.66 90.61 -31.47
CA SER A 533 14.04 90.56 -30.95
C SER A 533 14.42 91.16 -29.57
N LYS A 534 14.83 90.25 -28.68
CA LYS A 534 15.88 90.37 -27.62
C LYS A 534 15.63 91.29 -26.41
N LEU A 535 16.34 90.94 -25.32
CA LEU A 535 16.54 91.70 -24.07
C LEU A 535 15.28 91.89 -23.18
N ALA A 536 14.96 91.02 -22.21
CA ALA A 536 15.64 90.72 -20.94
C ALA A 536 15.54 91.79 -19.82
N THR A 537 15.08 91.32 -18.64
CA THR A 537 15.32 91.81 -17.25
C THR A 537 14.41 92.88 -16.61
N ILE A 538 14.22 92.73 -15.27
CA ILE A 538 13.79 93.72 -14.24
C ILE A 538 12.27 94.04 -14.15
N SER A 539 11.61 94.20 -12.97
CA SER A 539 11.77 93.60 -11.62
C SER A 539 10.55 93.93 -10.70
N THR A 540 10.05 92.93 -9.95
CA THR A 540 9.63 92.96 -8.51
C THR A 540 8.67 94.02 -7.88
N VAL A 541 7.82 93.50 -6.96
CA VAL A 541 7.15 94.11 -5.76
C VAL A 541 5.79 94.86 -5.93
N GLY A 542 4.78 94.48 -5.13
CA GLY A 542 3.60 95.35 -4.84
C GLY A 542 2.35 94.66 -4.26
N LYS A 543 2.29 94.38 -2.95
CA LYS A 543 1.17 93.71 -2.23
C LYS A 543 -0.18 94.47 -2.24
N VAL A 544 -1.31 93.73 -2.25
CA VAL A 544 -2.43 93.91 -1.27
C VAL A 544 -3.06 92.54 -0.92
N ALA A 545 -3.20 92.33 0.39
CA ALA A 545 -3.90 91.27 1.15
C ALA A 545 -5.34 90.97 0.67
N ASN A 546 -5.87 89.73 0.66
CA ASN A 546 -5.95 88.62 1.63
C ASN A 546 -7.18 88.65 2.57
N SER A 547 -8.17 87.83 2.21
CA SER A 547 -9.17 87.17 3.07
C SER A 547 -10.06 86.30 2.16
N ALA A 548 -10.38 85.02 2.40
CA ALA A 548 -9.84 83.97 3.28
C ALA A 548 -10.24 82.59 2.62
N THR A 549 -9.85 81.39 3.04
CA THR A 549 -9.15 80.90 4.25
C THR A 549 -8.34 79.62 3.88
N THR A 550 -7.49 79.11 4.78
CA THR A 550 -6.89 77.75 4.78
C THR A 550 -6.47 77.15 3.44
N ALA A 551 -5.24 77.47 3.04
CA ALA A 551 -4.49 76.69 2.05
C ALA A 551 -3.67 75.58 2.73
N THR A 552 -3.50 74.45 2.06
CA THR A 552 -2.34 73.55 2.21
C THR A 552 -1.57 73.50 0.89
N SER A 553 -0.87 74.60 0.64
CA SER A 553 0.41 74.78 -0.08
C SER A 553 0.80 73.83 -1.25
N LEU A 554 1.02 74.33 -2.48
CA LEU A 554 2.25 75.03 -2.98
C LEU A 554 3.27 73.99 -3.57
N ARG A 555 3.81 74.05 -4.80
CA ARG A 555 4.08 75.19 -5.71
C ARG A 555 4.46 74.77 -7.17
N LEU A 556 4.22 75.67 -8.14
CA LEU A 556 4.92 75.93 -9.43
C LEU A 556 4.70 75.07 -10.71
N ALA A 557 4.35 75.80 -11.79
CA ALA A 557 4.70 75.64 -13.22
C ALA A 557 4.35 74.29 -13.92
N ASN A 558 3.24 74.13 -14.65
CA ASN A 558 2.77 74.96 -15.77
C ASN A 558 1.25 74.78 -16.06
N THR A 559 0.63 75.83 -16.60
CA THR A 559 -0.63 75.86 -17.38
C THR A 559 -1.96 75.40 -16.74
N ILE A 560 -2.64 76.37 -16.11
CA ILE A 560 -4.09 76.70 -16.19
C ILE A 560 -5.10 75.58 -16.48
N VAL A 561 -6.00 75.33 -15.51
CA VAL A 561 -7.44 75.16 -15.81
C VAL A 561 -8.27 75.88 -14.75
N MET A 562 -9.23 76.72 -15.17
CA MET A 562 -10.22 77.30 -14.25
C MET A 562 -11.29 76.26 -13.92
N ARG A 563 -11.75 76.22 -12.66
CA ARG A 563 -12.94 75.46 -12.26
C ARG A 563 -14.16 76.35 -12.42
N ASP A 564 -15.25 75.82 -12.94
CA ASP A 564 -16.54 76.51 -12.87
C ASP A 564 -17.10 76.49 -11.42
N ALA A 565 -18.24 77.15 -11.21
CA ALA A 565 -18.89 77.23 -9.90
C ALA A 565 -19.31 75.86 -9.32
N ASN A 566 -19.32 74.80 -10.15
CA ASN A 566 -19.68 73.43 -9.78
C ASN A 566 -18.42 72.56 -9.56
N GLY A 567 -17.22 73.15 -9.69
CA GLY A 567 -15.95 72.46 -9.51
C GLY A 567 -15.47 71.68 -10.72
N ALA A 568 -16.16 71.77 -11.87
CA ALA A 568 -15.82 71.06 -13.10
C ALA A 568 -14.81 71.85 -13.94
N PHE A 569 -14.00 71.11 -14.71
CA PHE A 569 -13.04 71.66 -15.67
C PHE A 569 -13.69 71.69 -17.06
N SER A 570 -13.79 72.87 -17.66
CA SER A 570 -14.48 73.05 -18.94
C SER A 570 -13.76 74.04 -19.87
N VAL A 571 -13.64 73.57 -21.12
CA VAL A 571 -13.21 74.21 -22.38
C VAL A 571 -11.72 74.11 -22.76
N GLY A 572 -11.48 73.49 -23.92
CA GLY A 572 -10.17 73.42 -24.60
C GLY A 572 -9.56 72.01 -24.62
N ASN A 573 -8.81 71.68 -25.68
CA ASN A 573 -8.09 70.41 -25.78
C ASN A 573 -7.09 70.27 -24.61
N LEU A 574 -7.32 69.28 -23.74
CA LEU A 574 -6.40 68.96 -22.66
C LEU A 574 -5.20 68.16 -23.21
N THR A 575 -4.17 68.87 -23.66
CA THR A 575 -2.87 68.28 -23.98
C THR A 575 -2.00 68.23 -22.72
N THR A 576 -1.91 67.04 -22.11
CA THR A 576 -1.01 66.78 -20.98
C THR A 576 0.27 66.08 -21.45
N ASP A 577 1.40 66.75 -21.26
CA ASP A 577 2.75 66.24 -21.57
C ASP A 577 3.26 65.22 -20.51
N GLY A 578 2.33 64.52 -19.85
CA GLY A 578 2.54 63.64 -18.71
C GLY A 578 1.25 62.92 -18.31
N ALA A 579 1.37 61.95 -17.40
CA ALA A 579 0.26 61.06 -17.03
C ALA A 579 -0.87 61.80 -16.28
N VAL A 580 -2.11 61.65 -16.75
CA VAL A 580 -3.31 62.08 -16.03
C VAL A 580 -3.60 61.12 -14.88
N SER A 581 -3.11 61.45 -13.68
CA SER A 581 -3.33 60.65 -12.47
C SER A 581 -4.73 60.90 -11.90
N LEU A 582 -5.62 59.92 -12.00
CA LEU A 582 -6.87 59.87 -11.24
C LEU A 582 -6.59 59.31 -9.84
N PRO A 583 -6.75 60.08 -8.74
CA PRO A 583 -6.56 59.53 -7.40
C PRO A 583 -7.65 58.49 -7.09
N ALA A 584 -7.30 57.45 -6.34
CA ALA A 584 -8.30 56.55 -5.77
C ALA A 584 -9.17 57.33 -4.76
N THR A 585 -10.49 57.36 -4.97
CA THR A 585 -11.39 58.11 -4.09
C THR A 585 -12.66 57.33 -3.73
N THR A 586 -13.09 57.51 -2.48
CA THR A 586 -14.39 57.13 -1.95
C THR A 586 -15.35 58.32 -1.87
N VAL A 587 -14.96 59.47 -2.45
CA VAL A 587 -15.72 60.73 -2.37
C VAL A 587 -16.46 60.94 -3.69
N ALA A 588 -17.79 60.98 -3.63
CA ALA A 588 -18.62 61.12 -4.82
C ALA A 588 -18.25 62.40 -5.60
N GLY A 589 -17.78 62.23 -6.84
CA GLY A 589 -17.37 63.32 -7.73
C GLY A 589 -15.86 63.57 -7.85
N ALA A 590 -15.00 62.89 -7.08
CA ALA A 590 -13.55 62.98 -7.23
C ALA A 590 -12.96 61.77 -7.99
N GLY A 591 -11.99 62.00 -8.88
CA GLY A 591 -11.40 60.93 -9.71
C GLY A 591 -12.27 60.47 -10.89
N VAL A 592 -13.14 61.35 -11.41
CA VAL A 592 -14.07 61.07 -12.52
C VAL A 592 -13.74 61.95 -13.73
N LEU A 593 -13.60 61.36 -14.91
CA LEU A 593 -13.49 62.05 -16.19
C LEU A 593 -14.86 62.15 -16.87
N PHE A 594 -15.18 63.34 -17.38
CA PHE A 594 -16.43 63.63 -18.08
C PHE A 594 -16.16 64.09 -19.53
N GLN A 595 -17.08 63.75 -20.44
CA GLN A 595 -17.15 64.28 -21.80
C GLN A 595 -18.56 64.80 -22.05
N GLY A 596 -18.72 66.10 -22.32
CA GLY A 596 -20.04 66.70 -22.56
C GLY A 596 -21.05 66.54 -21.40
N GLY A 597 -20.57 66.50 -20.15
CA GLY A 597 -21.38 66.24 -18.95
C GLY A 597 -21.65 64.76 -18.65
N VAL A 598 -21.25 63.85 -19.54
CA VAL A 598 -21.40 62.40 -19.38
C VAL A 598 -20.16 61.81 -18.71
N ARG A 599 -20.32 60.95 -17.70
CA ARG A 599 -19.20 60.20 -17.10
C ARG A 599 -18.62 59.22 -18.13
N ILE A 600 -17.30 59.27 -18.35
CA ILE A 600 -16.61 58.37 -19.28
C ILE A 600 -15.53 57.49 -18.65
N MET A 601 -14.91 57.87 -17.52
CA MET A 601 -13.98 57.01 -16.76
C MET A 601 -13.99 57.37 -15.28
N HIS A 602 -13.93 56.38 -14.37
CA HIS A 602 -13.65 56.58 -12.94
C HIS A 602 -13.21 55.30 -12.21
N THR A 603 -12.57 55.46 -11.05
CA THR A 603 -12.13 54.36 -10.17
C THR A 603 -12.76 54.52 -8.77
N PHE A 604 -14.08 54.70 -8.72
CA PHE A 604 -14.78 54.98 -7.46
C PHE A 604 -14.92 53.72 -6.59
N GLY A 605 -14.57 53.83 -5.31
CA GLY A 605 -14.48 52.69 -4.41
C GLY A 605 -13.14 51.95 -4.50
N THR A 606 -12.95 50.91 -3.69
CA THR A 606 -11.63 50.26 -3.56
C THR A 606 -11.36 49.28 -4.70
N GLY A 607 -10.35 49.59 -5.54
CA GLY A 607 -9.88 48.70 -6.59
C GLY A 607 -10.82 48.54 -7.79
N ASN A 608 -11.85 49.39 -7.93
CA ASN A 608 -12.75 49.37 -9.07
C ASN A 608 -12.19 50.16 -10.26
N PHE A 609 -12.52 49.77 -11.49
CA PHE A 609 -12.22 50.49 -12.72
C PHE A 609 -13.44 50.51 -13.64
N PHE A 610 -13.94 51.70 -13.96
CA PHE A 610 -15.10 51.89 -14.83
C PHE A 610 -14.76 52.81 -16.01
N ALA A 611 -15.13 52.42 -17.22
CA ALA A 611 -14.87 53.16 -18.47
C ALA A 611 -16.02 52.99 -19.49
N GLY A 612 -16.44 54.08 -20.12
CA GLY A 612 -17.60 54.14 -21.02
C GLY A 612 -18.72 55.03 -20.47
N ASN A 613 -19.60 55.48 -21.36
CA ASN A 613 -20.75 56.31 -20.99
C ASN A 613 -21.60 55.59 -19.94
N SER A 614 -21.69 56.18 -18.74
CA SER A 614 -22.49 55.66 -17.62
C SER A 614 -22.08 54.25 -17.15
N ALA A 615 -20.83 53.83 -17.40
CA ALA A 615 -20.25 52.66 -16.76
C ALA A 615 -20.11 52.92 -15.25
N GLY A 616 -20.57 51.98 -14.42
CA GLY A 616 -20.54 52.09 -12.96
C GLY A 616 -21.39 53.24 -12.37
N ASN A 617 -21.47 53.27 -11.04
CA ASN A 617 -22.06 54.38 -10.28
C ASN A 617 -21.17 54.85 -9.12
N LEU A 618 -21.53 55.98 -8.54
CA LEU A 618 -20.80 56.64 -7.44
C LEU A 618 -21.38 56.28 -6.05
N SER A 619 -22.03 55.12 -5.95
CA SER A 619 -22.61 54.57 -4.71
C SER A 619 -22.18 53.11 -4.46
N VAL A 620 -21.36 52.52 -5.33
CA VAL A 620 -20.91 51.14 -5.21
C VAL A 620 -20.07 50.93 -3.95
N SER A 621 -20.52 50.03 -3.08
CA SER A 621 -19.79 49.58 -1.88
C SER A 621 -18.90 48.36 -2.16
N GLY A 622 -19.12 47.68 -3.28
CA GLY A 622 -18.30 46.56 -3.74
C GLY A 622 -16.92 46.97 -4.26
N THR A 623 -16.00 46.01 -4.28
CA THR A 623 -14.57 46.22 -4.58
C THR A 623 -14.09 45.37 -5.76
N GLN A 624 -12.97 45.74 -6.38
CA GLN A 624 -12.30 44.97 -7.44
C GLN A 624 -13.17 44.71 -8.70
N ASN A 625 -14.12 45.59 -8.99
CA ASN A 625 -14.98 45.49 -10.17
C ASN A 625 -14.37 46.21 -11.38
N THR A 626 -14.38 45.56 -12.55
CA THR A 626 -14.00 46.15 -13.84
C THR A 626 -15.25 46.27 -14.72
N GLY A 627 -15.63 47.48 -15.14
CA GLY A 627 -16.78 47.71 -16.03
C GLY A 627 -16.41 48.59 -17.21
N VAL A 628 -16.33 48.01 -18.42
CA VAL A 628 -15.88 48.69 -19.63
C VAL A 628 -16.94 48.56 -20.74
N GLY A 629 -17.65 49.65 -21.02
CA GLY A 629 -18.73 49.70 -22.02
C GLY A 629 -19.84 50.66 -21.62
N VAL A 630 -20.74 51.00 -22.55
CA VAL A 630 -21.89 51.86 -22.26
C VAL A 630 -22.81 51.17 -21.25
N SER A 631 -23.10 51.83 -20.13
CA SER A 631 -23.94 51.33 -19.03
C SER A 631 -23.51 49.98 -18.41
N ALA A 632 -22.25 49.58 -18.55
CA ALA A 632 -21.73 48.38 -17.90
C ALA A 632 -21.71 48.55 -16.36
N LEU A 633 -22.26 47.58 -15.62
CA LEU A 633 -22.39 47.62 -14.14
C LEU A 633 -23.08 48.90 -13.59
N THR A 634 -24.00 49.52 -14.34
CA THR A 634 -24.56 50.83 -13.99
C THR A 634 -25.31 50.86 -12.65
N VAL A 635 -26.01 49.79 -12.25
CA VAL A 635 -26.77 49.75 -10.97
C VAL A 635 -26.04 49.09 -9.79
N LEU A 636 -24.75 48.72 -9.94
CA LEU A 636 -24.01 47.95 -8.95
C LEU A 636 -23.95 48.61 -7.57
N ALA A 637 -24.55 47.98 -6.56
CA ALA A 637 -24.63 48.51 -5.20
C ALA A 637 -23.60 47.86 -4.25
N GLY A 638 -23.42 46.54 -4.30
CA GLY A 638 -22.55 45.80 -3.36
C GLY A 638 -21.72 44.64 -3.92
N GLY A 639 -22.00 44.17 -5.14
CA GLY A 639 -21.23 43.08 -5.76
C GLY A 639 -19.74 43.43 -5.94
N SER A 640 -18.85 42.47 -5.67
CA SER A 640 -17.39 42.63 -5.78
C SER A 640 -16.80 41.64 -6.79
N GLN A 641 -15.61 41.94 -7.31
CA GLN A 641 -14.86 41.09 -8.25
C GLN A 641 -15.58 40.80 -9.59
N ASN A 642 -16.51 41.66 -10.03
CA ASN A 642 -17.16 41.50 -11.33
C ASN A 642 -16.30 42.05 -12.47
N THR A 643 -16.31 41.40 -13.63
CA THR A 643 -15.68 41.88 -14.88
C THR A 643 -16.74 41.98 -15.97
N ALA A 644 -17.15 43.19 -16.33
CA ALA A 644 -18.08 43.49 -17.42
C ALA A 644 -17.34 44.20 -18.57
N LEU A 645 -17.40 43.64 -19.77
CA LEU A 645 -16.79 44.19 -20.99
C LEU A 645 -17.79 44.13 -22.15
N GLY A 646 -18.45 45.26 -22.42
CA GLY A 646 -19.48 45.38 -23.46
C GLY A 646 -20.59 46.35 -23.09
N SER A 647 -21.34 46.82 -24.09
CA SER A 647 -22.53 47.64 -23.85
C SER A 647 -23.59 46.82 -23.08
N LEU A 648 -24.12 47.37 -21.99
CA LEU A 648 -25.10 46.75 -21.09
C LEU A 648 -24.64 45.44 -20.40
N ALA A 649 -23.34 45.13 -20.39
CA ALA A 649 -22.82 43.96 -19.67
C ALA A 649 -23.04 44.11 -18.14
N LEU A 650 -23.72 43.14 -17.52
CA LEU A 650 -24.14 43.17 -16.10
C LEU A 650 -24.86 44.49 -15.70
N ALA A 651 -25.64 45.09 -16.59
CA ALA A 651 -26.26 46.40 -16.36
C ALA A 651 -27.13 46.47 -15.09
N GLU A 652 -27.95 45.44 -14.85
CA GLU A 652 -28.89 45.33 -13.72
C GLU A 652 -28.34 44.56 -12.51
N ASN A 653 -27.03 44.28 -12.47
CA ASN A 653 -26.44 43.61 -11.32
C ASN A 653 -26.39 44.54 -10.11
N THR A 654 -27.09 44.19 -9.03
CA THR A 654 -27.16 45.00 -7.81
C THR A 654 -26.20 44.48 -6.74
N ALA A 655 -26.16 43.17 -6.51
CA ALA A 655 -25.41 42.56 -5.40
C ALA A 655 -24.57 41.33 -5.78
N GLY A 656 -24.71 40.78 -7.00
CA GLY A 656 -23.99 39.58 -7.42
C GLY A 656 -22.48 39.83 -7.56
N GLY A 657 -21.65 38.93 -7.03
CA GLY A 657 -20.19 39.01 -7.06
C GLY A 657 -19.51 37.92 -7.91
N SER A 658 -18.23 38.17 -8.22
CA SER A 658 -17.34 37.27 -8.96
C SER A 658 -17.86 36.84 -10.34
N ASN A 659 -18.66 37.68 -11.01
CA ASN A 659 -19.19 37.38 -12.35
C ASN A 659 -18.27 37.93 -13.46
N VAL A 660 -18.16 37.19 -14.57
CA VAL A 660 -17.49 37.62 -15.81
C VAL A 660 -18.55 37.74 -16.90
N ALA A 661 -18.63 38.89 -17.58
CA ALA A 661 -19.58 39.18 -18.65
C ALA A 661 -18.86 39.91 -19.80
N ILE A 662 -18.67 39.24 -20.93
CA ILE A 662 -17.92 39.77 -22.08
C ILE A 662 -18.79 39.68 -23.33
N GLY A 663 -19.31 40.82 -23.79
CA GLY A 663 -20.23 40.92 -24.93
C GLY A 663 -21.32 41.96 -24.69
N MET A 664 -21.97 42.40 -25.77
CA MET A 664 -23.16 43.25 -25.66
C MET A 664 -24.29 42.47 -24.99
N MET A 665 -24.90 43.05 -23.95
CA MET A 665 -25.99 42.41 -23.18
C MET A 665 -25.61 41.04 -22.58
N ALA A 666 -24.33 40.83 -22.24
CA ALA A 666 -23.89 39.66 -21.50
C ALA A 666 -24.32 39.77 -20.03
N ALA A 667 -25.08 38.79 -19.55
CA ALA A 667 -25.64 38.71 -18.19
C ALA A 667 -26.39 39.99 -17.74
N THR A 668 -27.04 40.70 -18.66
CA THR A 668 -27.67 42.02 -18.43
C THR A 668 -28.51 42.06 -17.15
N ASN A 669 -29.40 41.08 -16.98
CA ASN A 669 -30.41 41.12 -15.93
C ASN A 669 -29.97 40.47 -14.61
N ASN A 670 -28.71 40.05 -14.46
CA ASN A 670 -28.21 39.25 -13.33
C ASN A 670 -28.22 40.04 -12.01
N ILE A 671 -29.37 40.08 -11.33
CA ILE A 671 -29.61 40.93 -10.14
C ILE A 671 -28.72 40.52 -8.96
N THR A 672 -28.72 39.24 -8.59
CA THR A 672 -28.05 38.71 -7.38
C THR A 672 -27.18 37.47 -7.60
N GLY A 673 -27.21 36.88 -8.80
CA GLY A 673 -26.43 35.68 -9.12
C GLY A 673 -24.92 35.90 -9.04
N ASN A 674 -24.22 34.89 -8.52
CA ASN A 674 -22.78 34.93 -8.24
C ASN A 674 -22.01 33.91 -9.10
N GLN A 675 -20.73 34.19 -9.34
CA GLN A 675 -19.80 33.26 -9.99
C GLN A 675 -20.21 32.81 -11.41
N ASN A 676 -20.99 33.62 -12.14
CA ASN A 676 -21.37 33.34 -13.52
C ASN A 676 -20.29 33.81 -14.51
N THR A 677 -20.07 33.05 -15.59
CA THR A 677 -19.22 33.42 -16.72
C THR A 677 -20.06 33.47 -17.99
N ALA A 678 -20.31 34.67 -18.54
CA ALA A 678 -21.06 34.91 -19.77
C ALA A 678 -20.13 35.54 -20.83
N VAL A 679 -19.93 34.87 -21.97
CA VAL A 679 -19.05 35.34 -23.06
C VAL A 679 -19.77 35.20 -24.40
N GLY A 680 -20.25 36.32 -24.93
CA GLY A 680 -21.04 36.39 -26.16
C GLY A 680 -22.18 37.42 -26.06
N VAL A 681 -22.70 37.86 -27.21
CA VAL A 681 -23.88 38.74 -27.24
C VAL A 681 -25.09 37.99 -26.69
N SER A 682 -25.82 38.59 -25.76
CA SER A 682 -26.98 37.98 -25.09
C SER A 682 -26.69 36.66 -24.36
N ALA A 683 -25.43 36.38 -24.00
CA ALA A 683 -25.11 35.23 -23.17
C ALA A 683 -25.64 35.45 -21.74
N LEU A 684 -26.41 34.51 -21.20
CA LEU A 684 -27.02 34.55 -19.86
C LEU A 684 -27.96 35.76 -19.63
N GLU A 685 -28.53 36.35 -20.69
CA GLU A 685 -29.22 37.65 -20.67
C GLU A 685 -30.28 37.81 -19.56
N ALA A 686 -31.15 36.81 -19.37
CA ALA A 686 -32.29 36.85 -18.45
C ALA A 686 -32.04 36.23 -17.05
N SER A 687 -30.79 35.94 -16.66
CA SER A 687 -30.53 35.45 -15.30
C SER A 687 -30.87 36.49 -14.26
N ASP A 688 -31.47 36.05 -13.15
CA ASP A 688 -31.93 36.90 -12.04
C ASP A 688 -31.19 36.49 -10.74
N THR A 689 -31.34 35.22 -10.37
CA THR A 689 -30.74 34.60 -9.17
C THR A 689 -29.77 33.44 -9.48
N GLY A 690 -29.77 32.95 -10.73
CA GLY A 690 -28.94 31.82 -11.16
C GLY A 690 -27.45 32.08 -10.95
N SER A 691 -26.74 31.13 -10.34
CA SER A 691 -25.33 31.24 -9.93
C SER A 691 -24.48 30.08 -10.48
N ARG A 692 -23.16 30.31 -10.59
CA ARG A 692 -22.16 29.34 -11.07
C ARG A 692 -22.38 28.82 -12.51
N ASN A 693 -23.06 29.59 -13.34
CA ASN A 693 -23.31 29.22 -14.74
C ASN A 693 -22.14 29.65 -15.65
N THR A 694 -21.81 28.85 -16.67
CA THR A 694 -20.84 29.18 -17.71
C THR A 694 -21.53 29.18 -19.07
N ALA A 695 -21.79 30.34 -19.66
CA ALA A 695 -22.42 30.54 -20.95
C ALA A 695 -21.44 31.16 -21.95
N ILE A 696 -20.94 30.39 -22.92
CA ILE A 696 -19.95 30.85 -23.91
C ILE A 696 -20.53 30.66 -25.32
N GLY A 697 -20.99 31.75 -25.92
CA GLY A 697 -21.61 31.80 -27.25
C GLY A 697 -22.76 32.81 -27.32
N GLN A 698 -23.05 33.30 -28.53
CA GLN A 698 -24.20 34.19 -28.74
C GLN A 698 -25.50 33.50 -28.30
N GLY A 699 -26.24 34.13 -27.37
CA GLY A 699 -27.51 33.61 -26.85
C GLY A 699 -27.40 32.31 -26.04
N ALA A 700 -26.21 31.94 -25.55
CA ALA A 700 -26.06 30.78 -24.67
C ALA A 700 -26.74 31.04 -23.31
N LEU A 701 -27.56 30.10 -22.83
CA LEU A 701 -28.40 30.23 -21.61
C LEU A 701 -29.21 31.54 -21.53
N ALA A 702 -29.60 32.14 -22.66
CA ALA A 702 -30.20 33.48 -22.71
C ALA A 702 -31.47 33.64 -21.85
N VAL A 703 -32.24 32.57 -21.64
CA VAL A 703 -33.52 32.57 -20.89
C VAL A 703 -33.43 31.96 -19.48
N ASN A 704 -32.22 31.63 -18.99
CA ASN A 704 -32.03 30.98 -17.70
C ASN A 704 -32.17 31.99 -16.54
N THR A 705 -33.32 32.03 -15.87
CA THR A 705 -33.65 32.97 -14.79
C THR A 705 -33.07 32.56 -13.42
N SER A 706 -33.20 31.29 -13.02
CA SER A 706 -32.83 30.82 -11.68
C SER A 706 -32.02 29.52 -11.62
N GLY A 707 -31.72 28.91 -12.76
CA GLY A 707 -30.92 27.69 -12.86
C GLY A 707 -29.45 27.89 -12.48
N ASN A 708 -28.87 26.93 -11.77
CA ASN A 708 -27.51 26.99 -11.22
C ASN A 708 -26.58 25.93 -11.82
N ASN A 709 -25.27 26.19 -11.77
CA ASN A 709 -24.20 25.26 -12.19
C ASN A 709 -24.36 24.73 -13.64
N ASN A 710 -25.01 25.47 -14.54
CA ASN A 710 -25.17 25.07 -15.93
C ASN A 710 -23.97 25.50 -16.79
N ILE A 711 -23.46 24.62 -17.64
CA ILE A 711 -22.43 24.90 -18.64
C ILE A 711 -23.07 24.87 -20.02
N ALA A 712 -22.92 25.92 -20.80
CA ALA A 712 -23.41 26.05 -22.16
C ALA A 712 -22.31 26.61 -23.08
N LEU A 713 -21.92 25.85 -24.09
CA LEU A 713 -20.83 26.18 -25.01
C LEU A 713 -21.31 26.10 -26.47
N GLY A 714 -21.31 27.24 -27.17
CA GLY A 714 -21.76 27.39 -28.55
C GLY A 714 -22.95 28.36 -28.70
N ARG A 715 -23.18 28.81 -29.93
CA ARG A 715 -24.32 29.69 -30.27
C ARG A 715 -25.64 28.99 -29.91
N LEU A 716 -26.49 29.69 -29.15
CA LEU A 716 -27.77 29.20 -28.61
C LEU A 716 -27.67 27.93 -27.74
N ALA A 717 -26.50 27.58 -27.21
CA ALA A 717 -26.38 26.44 -26.31
C ALA A 717 -27.18 26.67 -25.01
N GLY A 718 -28.01 25.71 -24.61
CA GLY A 718 -28.89 25.87 -23.43
C GLY A 718 -29.94 26.98 -23.55
N ALA A 719 -30.23 27.52 -24.74
CA ALA A 719 -31.18 28.62 -24.93
C ALA A 719 -32.65 28.31 -24.56
N ASN A 720 -32.98 27.05 -24.24
CA ASN A 720 -34.30 26.64 -23.73
C ASN A 720 -34.33 26.36 -22.21
N ILE A 721 -33.20 26.52 -21.51
CA ILE A 721 -33.09 26.28 -20.06
C ILE A 721 -33.55 27.53 -19.32
N THR A 722 -34.60 27.39 -18.51
CA THR A 722 -35.22 28.51 -17.77
C THR A 722 -34.89 28.48 -16.28
N THR A 723 -35.08 27.35 -15.58
CA THR A 723 -34.94 27.28 -14.11
C THR A 723 -34.15 26.06 -13.61
N THR A 724 -33.80 25.12 -14.49
CA THR A 724 -33.16 23.86 -14.12
C THR A 724 -31.63 23.99 -13.96
N SER A 725 -31.02 23.02 -13.28
CA SER A 725 -29.63 23.14 -12.79
C SER A 725 -28.76 21.93 -13.14
N ASN A 726 -27.43 22.13 -13.07
CA ASN A 726 -26.38 21.12 -13.25
C ASN A 726 -26.31 20.50 -14.67
N ASN A 727 -26.71 21.23 -15.72
CA ASN A 727 -26.69 20.75 -17.10
C ASN A 727 -25.40 21.12 -17.86
N ILE A 728 -24.98 20.33 -18.84
CA ILE A 728 -23.81 20.62 -19.70
C ILE A 728 -24.21 20.50 -21.18
N HIS A 729 -24.44 21.64 -21.84
CA HIS A 729 -24.94 21.72 -23.22
C HIS A 729 -23.87 22.28 -24.17
N ILE A 730 -23.40 21.46 -25.11
CA ILE A 730 -22.36 21.86 -26.09
C ILE A 730 -22.99 21.86 -27.49
N GLY A 731 -23.26 23.03 -28.06
CA GLY A 731 -23.89 23.16 -29.38
C GLY A 731 -25.32 22.61 -29.49
N ASN A 732 -26.03 22.51 -28.36
CA ASN A 732 -27.41 22.04 -28.27
C ASN A 732 -28.29 23.05 -27.50
N PRO A 733 -29.47 23.45 -27.99
CA PRO A 733 -30.38 24.38 -27.30
C PRO A 733 -30.92 23.89 -25.94
N GLY A 734 -30.92 22.59 -25.68
CA GLY A 734 -31.54 21.97 -24.52
C GLY A 734 -33.06 21.85 -24.63
N VAL A 735 -33.65 21.23 -23.62
CA VAL A 735 -35.08 21.30 -23.32
C VAL A 735 -35.27 21.77 -21.88
N ASN A 736 -36.38 22.47 -21.61
CA ASN A 736 -36.66 23.07 -20.30
C ASN A 736 -36.77 22.07 -19.13
N THR A 737 -36.88 20.77 -19.42
CA THR A 737 -36.91 19.68 -18.43
C THR A 737 -35.54 19.06 -18.12
N ASP A 738 -34.48 19.45 -18.82
CA ASP A 738 -33.12 18.93 -18.55
C ASP A 738 -32.66 19.34 -17.14
N ALA A 739 -32.33 18.37 -16.29
CA ALA A 739 -31.75 18.60 -14.97
C ALA A 739 -30.68 17.54 -14.67
N GLY A 740 -29.42 17.96 -14.48
CA GLY A 740 -28.28 17.03 -14.38
C GLY A 740 -27.88 16.37 -15.70
N ILE A 741 -28.31 16.90 -16.85
CA ILE A 741 -28.15 16.27 -18.17
C ILE A 741 -26.98 16.86 -18.95
N VAL A 742 -26.24 16.00 -19.66
CA VAL A 742 -25.23 16.38 -20.65
C VAL A 742 -25.82 16.22 -22.06
N ARG A 743 -25.83 17.30 -22.85
CA ARG A 743 -26.22 17.27 -24.28
C ARG A 743 -25.10 17.81 -25.16
N ILE A 744 -24.74 17.07 -26.20
CA ILE A 744 -23.71 17.47 -27.17
C ILE A 744 -24.30 17.40 -28.57
N GLY A 745 -24.14 18.48 -29.33
CA GLY A 745 -24.55 18.61 -30.73
C GLY A 745 -26.05 18.81 -30.97
N SER A 746 -26.39 19.25 -32.18
CA SER A 746 -27.77 19.45 -32.61
C SER A 746 -28.25 18.30 -33.50
N SER A 747 -29.49 17.85 -33.28
CA SER A 747 -30.12 16.78 -34.05
C SER A 747 -30.10 17.07 -35.56
N GLY A 748 -29.76 16.08 -36.36
CA GLY A 748 -29.63 16.19 -37.83
C GLY A 748 -28.37 16.90 -38.34
N LEU A 749 -27.64 17.65 -37.51
CA LEU A 749 -26.39 18.33 -37.89
C LEU A 749 -25.14 17.55 -37.49
N HIS A 750 -25.11 16.97 -36.28
CA HIS A 750 -23.98 16.18 -35.80
C HIS A 750 -24.37 14.70 -35.78
N THR A 751 -23.96 13.95 -36.81
CA THR A 751 -24.33 12.54 -37.02
C THR A 751 -23.46 11.54 -36.26
N GLN A 752 -22.32 11.98 -35.69
CA GLN A 752 -21.42 11.17 -34.89
C GLN A 752 -20.86 12.00 -33.72
N ILE A 753 -20.74 11.39 -32.54
CA ILE A 753 -20.12 11.99 -31.35
C ILE A 753 -19.23 10.91 -30.71
N PHE A 754 -17.95 11.21 -30.53
CA PHE A 754 -16.97 10.28 -29.97
C PHE A 754 -16.68 10.61 -28.51
N LEU A 755 -16.96 9.66 -27.60
CA LEU A 755 -16.61 9.76 -26.18
C LEU A 755 -15.71 8.58 -25.81
N ALA A 756 -14.44 8.87 -25.51
CA ALA A 756 -13.49 7.87 -25.02
C ALA A 756 -13.48 7.86 -23.48
N GLY A 757 -14.11 6.86 -22.87
CA GLY A 757 -14.07 6.63 -21.42
C GLY A 757 -15.32 5.95 -20.87
N THR A 758 -15.16 5.11 -19.85
CA THR A 758 -16.24 4.37 -19.20
C THR A 758 -17.02 5.28 -18.24
N ILE A 759 -18.16 5.81 -18.66
CA ILE A 759 -19.07 6.55 -17.76
C ILE A 759 -19.84 5.53 -16.91
N VAL A 760 -19.43 5.35 -15.66
CA VAL A 760 -20.15 4.54 -14.68
C VAL A 760 -21.12 5.43 -13.89
N GLY A 761 -22.30 5.66 -14.45
CA GLY A 761 -23.43 6.30 -13.77
C GLY A 761 -24.30 5.26 -13.05
N ASN A 762 -24.45 5.38 -11.74
CA ASN A 762 -25.24 4.44 -10.93
C ASN A 762 -26.74 4.81 -10.98
N GLY A 763 -27.53 4.07 -11.76
CA GLY A 763 -29.00 4.08 -11.72
C GLY A 763 -29.73 5.03 -12.69
N ALA A 764 -30.70 4.46 -13.40
CA ALA A 764 -31.92 5.08 -13.98
C ALA A 764 -31.83 6.28 -14.96
N GLY A 765 -30.67 6.89 -15.24
CA GLY A 765 -30.59 8.17 -15.96
C GLY A 765 -30.26 8.19 -17.46
N LEU A 766 -30.06 7.03 -18.12
CA LEU A 766 -29.55 6.97 -19.51
C LEU A 766 -30.66 6.69 -20.56
N THR A 767 -31.48 7.70 -20.86
CA THR A 767 -32.34 7.70 -22.05
C THR A 767 -31.77 8.63 -23.13
N GLY A 768 -31.67 8.12 -24.37
CA GLY A 768 -31.36 8.95 -25.54
C GLY A 768 -29.91 8.98 -26.07
N ILE A 769 -29.05 8.00 -25.75
CA ILE A 769 -27.85 7.74 -26.57
C ILE A 769 -28.28 6.93 -27.80
N PRO A 770 -28.09 7.40 -29.05
CA PRO A 770 -28.30 6.57 -30.23
C PRO A 770 -27.19 5.51 -30.30
N LEU A 771 -27.50 4.26 -29.95
CA LEU A 771 -26.57 3.13 -30.08
C LEU A 771 -26.39 2.74 -31.55
N ALA A 772 -25.54 3.48 -32.25
CA ALA A 772 -25.02 3.13 -33.58
C ALA A 772 -23.48 3.18 -33.53
N GLY A 773 -22.86 2.18 -32.90
CA GLY A 773 -21.39 2.09 -32.82
C GLY A 773 -20.79 1.33 -31.63
N LEU A 774 -21.59 0.80 -30.70
CA LEU A 774 -21.09 -0.17 -29.73
C LEU A 774 -21.13 -1.58 -30.34
N ASP A 775 -19.98 -2.25 -30.31
CA ASP A 775 -19.84 -3.67 -30.61
C ASP A 775 -20.71 -4.50 -29.64
N PRO A 776 -21.67 -5.30 -30.14
CA PRO A 776 -22.58 -6.07 -29.29
C PRO A 776 -21.87 -7.02 -28.31
N ASP A 777 -20.65 -7.46 -28.63
CA ASP A 777 -19.93 -8.49 -27.88
C ASP A 777 -19.27 -7.97 -26.58
N SER A 778 -19.36 -6.67 -26.27
CA SER A 778 -18.72 -6.08 -25.06
C SER A 778 -19.63 -5.83 -23.84
N VAL A 779 -20.91 -6.25 -23.88
CA VAL A 779 -21.86 -6.02 -22.77
C VAL A 779 -21.95 -7.24 -21.84
N ASP A 780 -21.22 -7.18 -20.73
CA ASP A 780 -21.41 -8.11 -19.61
C ASP A 780 -22.83 -7.99 -19.03
N SER A 781 -23.52 -9.13 -18.98
CA SER A 781 -24.86 -9.30 -18.40
C SER A 781 -25.00 -8.82 -16.95
N SER A 782 -23.91 -8.66 -16.20
CA SER A 782 -23.90 -8.14 -14.83
C SER A 782 -24.44 -6.70 -14.69
N LYS A 783 -24.48 -5.92 -15.79
CA LYS A 783 -24.86 -4.49 -15.76
C LYS A 783 -26.36 -4.22 -15.95
N VAL A 784 -27.19 -5.23 -16.16
CA VAL A 784 -28.66 -5.09 -16.22
C VAL A 784 -29.28 -5.49 -14.88
N VAL A 785 -29.27 -4.56 -13.92
CA VAL A 785 -29.94 -4.73 -12.62
C VAL A 785 -31.24 -3.95 -12.59
N ASN A 786 -32.34 -4.66 -12.31
CA ASN A 786 -33.74 -4.22 -12.32
C ASN A 786 -34.28 -3.74 -13.68
N GLY A 787 -35.18 -4.55 -14.25
CA GLY A 787 -35.78 -4.27 -15.55
C GLY A 787 -36.71 -3.06 -15.53
N SER A 788 -36.34 -2.03 -16.31
CA SER A 788 -37.28 -1.04 -16.83
C SER A 788 -36.75 -0.37 -18.11
N LEU A 789 -36.52 -1.17 -19.16
CA LEU A 789 -36.56 -0.66 -20.53
C LEU A 789 -37.99 -0.85 -21.04
N VAL A 790 -38.83 0.16 -20.84
CA VAL A 790 -40.21 0.16 -21.32
C VAL A 790 -40.20 0.44 -22.83
N ASN A 791 -41.07 -0.26 -23.57
CA ASN A 791 -41.08 -0.34 -25.04
C ASN A 791 -41.57 0.94 -25.76
N VAL A 792 -40.96 2.10 -25.47
CA VAL A 792 -41.31 3.42 -26.04
C VAL A 792 -40.21 4.02 -26.92
N ASP A 793 -38.93 3.69 -26.69
CA ASP A 793 -37.80 4.31 -27.42
C ASP A 793 -37.31 3.51 -28.66
N ILE A 794 -37.98 2.42 -29.04
CA ILE A 794 -37.74 1.75 -30.34
C ILE A 794 -38.76 2.29 -31.34
N SER A 795 -38.34 3.20 -32.22
CA SER A 795 -39.19 3.62 -33.33
C SER A 795 -39.42 2.45 -34.29
N ALA A 796 -40.67 2.28 -34.75
CA ALA A 796 -41.03 1.23 -35.71
C ALA A 796 -40.38 1.38 -37.10
N SER A 797 -39.52 2.38 -37.29
CA SER A 797 -38.74 2.65 -38.51
C SER A 797 -37.26 2.30 -38.40
N ALA A 798 -36.76 1.92 -37.21
CA ALA A 798 -35.39 1.45 -37.02
C ALA A 798 -35.23 0.00 -37.50
N GLY A 799 -35.17 -0.20 -38.81
CA GLY A 799 -34.97 -1.50 -39.42
C GLY A 799 -33.61 -2.11 -39.05
N ILE A 800 -33.62 -3.15 -38.21
CA ILE A 800 -32.43 -3.96 -37.95
C ILE A 800 -32.13 -4.77 -39.22
N VAL A 801 -31.12 -4.34 -39.97
CA VAL A 801 -30.59 -5.09 -41.11
C VAL A 801 -29.66 -6.19 -40.59
N ASP A 802 -30.24 -7.24 -40.01
CA ASP A 802 -29.50 -8.45 -39.66
C ASP A 802 -29.19 -9.27 -40.93
N THR A 803 -28.00 -9.07 -41.48
CA THR A 803 -27.49 -9.85 -42.62
C THR A 803 -27.17 -11.31 -42.29
N LYS A 804 -27.40 -11.79 -41.07
CA LYS A 804 -27.30 -13.22 -40.69
C LYS A 804 -28.67 -13.91 -40.52
N LEU A 805 -29.80 -13.21 -40.65
CA LEU A 805 -31.14 -13.80 -40.62
C LEU A 805 -31.97 -13.56 -41.90
N ALA A 806 -31.28 -13.43 -43.04
CA ALA A 806 -31.88 -13.28 -44.38
C ALA A 806 -31.78 -14.57 -45.23
N THR A 807 -31.86 -15.74 -44.60
CA THR A 807 -32.20 -17.01 -45.28
C THR A 807 -33.24 -17.72 -44.42
N ILE A 808 -34.27 -18.30 -45.05
CA ILE A 808 -35.48 -18.85 -44.41
C ILE A 808 -36.48 -17.75 -43.95
N ALA A 809 -36.84 -16.87 -44.88
CA ALA A 809 -38.14 -16.20 -44.91
C ALA A 809 -38.91 -16.62 -46.18
N THR A 810 -39.32 -17.89 -46.27
CA THR A 810 -40.12 -18.39 -47.42
C THR A 810 -41.12 -19.49 -47.03
N ALA A 811 -41.99 -19.20 -46.07
CA ALA A 811 -43.36 -19.73 -45.97
C ALA A 811 -44.02 -19.09 -44.73
N GLY A 812 -44.91 -18.11 -44.93
CA GLY A 812 -45.51 -17.41 -43.79
C GLY A 812 -46.68 -18.17 -43.15
N LYS A 813 -47.03 -17.78 -41.92
CA LYS A 813 -48.43 -17.53 -41.51
C LYS A 813 -48.51 -16.80 -40.15
N VAL A 814 -48.98 -15.55 -40.25
CA VAL A 814 -49.94 -14.85 -39.37
C VAL A 814 -49.61 -14.68 -37.87
N ALA A 815 -49.70 -13.43 -37.43
CA ALA A 815 -49.60 -12.99 -36.05
C ALA A 815 -50.77 -13.44 -35.16
N ASN A 816 -50.62 -13.32 -33.83
CA ASN A 816 -51.72 -12.79 -33.03
C ASN A 816 -51.22 -11.90 -31.88
N SER A 817 -51.90 -10.77 -31.72
CA SER A 817 -51.78 -9.80 -30.63
C SER A 817 -52.70 -10.16 -29.47
N ALA A 818 -52.28 -9.94 -28.22
CA ALA A 818 -53.17 -9.44 -27.15
C ALA A 818 -52.38 -9.07 -25.88
N THR A 819 -52.89 -8.07 -25.16
CA THR A 819 -52.37 -7.51 -23.92
C THR A 819 -52.90 -8.17 -22.66
N THR A 820 -52.21 -7.94 -21.53
CA THR A 820 -52.70 -8.05 -20.13
C THR A 820 -53.22 -9.41 -19.65
N GLY A 821 -52.46 -10.05 -18.74
CA GLY A 821 -52.90 -11.25 -18.02
C GLY A 821 -51.93 -11.64 -16.90
N THR A 822 -52.38 -11.43 -15.66
CA THR A 822 -51.85 -11.81 -14.34
C THR A 822 -50.88 -13.00 -14.22
N SER A 823 -50.10 -12.94 -13.13
CA SER A 823 -49.30 -13.97 -12.48
C SER A 823 -49.82 -15.44 -12.53
N ALA A 824 -49.55 -16.16 -13.62
CA ALA A 824 -49.36 -17.60 -13.62
C ALA A 824 -48.77 -18.09 -14.96
N ASN A 825 -47.49 -18.47 -14.97
CA ASN A 825 -47.08 -19.73 -15.60
C ASN A 825 -45.66 -20.14 -15.14
N THR A 826 -45.48 -21.44 -15.01
CA THR A 826 -44.27 -22.10 -14.51
C THR A 826 -43.17 -22.21 -15.56
N ALA A 827 -41.94 -22.43 -15.11
CA ALA A 827 -40.83 -22.74 -16.01
C ALA A 827 -41.01 -24.12 -16.66
N SER A 828 -40.56 -24.23 -17.91
CA SER A 828 -40.18 -25.46 -18.63
C SER A 828 -41.30 -26.35 -19.18
N THR A 829 -41.56 -26.24 -20.49
CA THR A 829 -41.94 -27.39 -21.34
C THR A 829 -41.05 -27.41 -22.58
N LEU A 830 -39.89 -28.07 -22.47
CA LEU A 830 -39.09 -28.45 -23.65
C LEU A 830 -39.68 -29.76 -24.16
N VAL A 831 -40.50 -29.70 -25.20
CA VAL A 831 -40.89 -30.90 -25.96
C VAL A 831 -39.84 -31.09 -27.05
N MET A 832 -39.33 -32.31 -27.22
CA MET A 832 -38.47 -32.63 -28.36
C MET A 832 -39.35 -33.06 -29.53
N ARG A 833 -39.02 -32.58 -30.74
CA ARG A 833 -39.65 -33.07 -31.98
C ARG A 833 -39.00 -34.38 -32.37
N ASP A 834 -39.76 -35.28 -33.00
CA ASP A 834 -39.16 -36.47 -33.63
C ASP A 834 -38.33 -36.09 -34.87
N ALA A 835 -37.73 -37.09 -35.53
CA ALA A 835 -36.85 -36.89 -36.69
C ALA A 835 -37.54 -36.24 -37.92
N ASN A 836 -38.88 -36.18 -37.94
CA ASN A 836 -39.66 -35.54 -39.00
C ASN A 836 -40.21 -34.16 -38.59
N GLY A 837 -40.07 -33.79 -37.31
CA GLY A 837 -40.43 -32.47 -36.83
C GLY A 837 -41.83 -32.36 -36.24
N ASP A 838 -42.42 -33.41 -35.66
CA ASP A 838 -43.69 -33.26 -34.91
C ASP A 838 -43.54 -33.57 -33.41
N PHE A 839 -44.43 -32.99 -32.61
CA PHE A 839 -44.49 -33.17 -31.15
C PHE A 839 -45.48 -34.29 -30.81
N THR A 840 -44.97 -35.49 -30.49
CA THR A 840 -45.79 -36.59 -29.99
C THR A 840 -45.92 -36.55 -28.46
N ALA A 841 -47.13 -36.82 -27.94
CA ALA A 841 -47.41 -36.79 -26.52
C ALA A 841 -46.94 -38.09 -25.83
N GLY A 842 -45.83 -38.02 -25.10
CA GLY A 842 -45.30 -39.12 -24.28
C GLY A 842 -44.43 -38.58 -23.14
N ALA A 843 -44.60 -39.11 -21.94
CA ALA A 843 -43.97 -38.57 -20.74
C ALA A 843 -42.44 -38.74 -20.74
N VAL A 844 -41.71 -37.67 -20.43
CA VAL A 844 -40.26 -37.70 -20.18
C VAL A 844 -39.98 -37.62 -18.68
N THR A 845 -39.60 -38.75 -18.08
CA THR A 845 -39.11 -38.82 -16.71
C THR A 845 -37.61 -38.51 -16.72
N ALA A 846 -37.21 -37.27 -16.42
CA ALA A 846 -35.79 -36.87 -16.39
C ALA A 846 -35.17 -37.15 -15.01
N THR A 847 -34.44 -38.25 -14.88
CA THR A 847 -33.68 -38.62 -13.65
C THR A 847 -32.30 -37.98 -13.57
N THR A 848 -31.90 -37.16 -14.54
CA THR A 848 -30.63 -36.43 -14.56
C THR A 848 -30.82 -35.01 -15.11
N PHE A 849 -30.54 -33.99 -14.28
CA PHE A 849 -30.41 -32.62 -14.75
C PHE A 849 -28.96 -32.34 -15.16
N THR A 850 -28.71 -32.20 -16.46
CA THR A 850 -27.51 -31.56 -17.01
C THR A 850 -27.94 -30.42 -17.91
N GLY A 851 -27.72 -29.18 -17.47
CA GLY A 851 -28.16 -27.99 -18.20
C GLY A 851 -27.80 -26.70 -17.49
N SER A 852 -27.07 -25.82 -18.17
CA SER A 852 -26.53 -24.58 -17.63
C SER A 852 -27.58 -23.47 -17.51
N GLY A 853 -28.03 -23.21 -16.29
CA GLY A 853 -28.74 -21.98 -15.91
C GLY A 853 -27.76 -20.95 -15.33
N SER A 854 -27.90 -19.68 -15.73
CA SER A 854 -27.03 -18.59 -15.25
C SER A 854 -27.07 -18.45 -13.73
N GLY A 855 -25.90 -18.59 -13.09
CA GLY A 855 -25.73 -18.51 -11.63
C GLY A 855 -24.97 -19.67 -10.99
N LEU A 856 -24.83 -20.81 -11.69
CA LEU A 856 -23.99 -21.93 -11.27
C LEU A 856 -23.09 -22.35 -12.44
N THR A 857 -21.83 -21.89 -12.44
CA THR A 857 -20.79 -22.45 -13.30
C THR A 857 -20.56 -23.91 -12.94
N ALA A 858 -20.47 -24.77 -13.95
CA ALA A 858 -20.10 -26.16 -13.74
C ALA A 858 -18.68 -26.21 -13.17
N VAL A 859 -18.54 -26.69 -11.93
CA VAL A 859 -17.25 -26.99 -11.31
C VAL A 859 -16.87 -28.43 -11.68
N PRO A 860 -15.80 -28.66 -12.48
CA PRO A 860 -15.32 -30.01 -12.76
C PRO A 860 -14.68 -30.59 -11.49
N GLY A 861 -15.41 -31.47 -10.79
CA GLY A 861 -14.96 -32.00 -9.50
C GLY A 861 -16.00 -32.73 -8.65
N ALA A 862 -17.28 -32.73 -9.06
CA ALA A 862 -18.31 -33.69 -8.64
C ALA A 862 -18.65 -33.78 -7.13
N VAL A 863 -19.07 -32.66 -6.52
CA VAL A 863 -20.10 -32.71 -5.47
C VAL A 863 -21.47 -32.83 -6.16
N PRO A 864 -22.20 -33.96 -6.05
CA PRO A 864 -23.46 -34.14 -6.78
C PRO A 864 -24.55 -33.20 -6.26
N TRP A 865 -25.30 -32.59 -7.17
CA TRP A 865 -26.44 -31.73 -6.83
C TRP A 865 -27.75 -32.50 -6.87
N ASN A 866 -28.38 -32.63 -5.70
CA ASN A 866 -29.67 -33.30 -5.52
C ASN A 866 -30.80 -32.27 -5.56
N VAL A 867 -31.83 -32.50 -6.38
CA VAL A 867 -33.01 -31.63 -6.42
C VAL A 867 -33.95 -32.00 -5.26
N VAL A 868 -34.19 -31.05 -4.37
CA VAL A 868 -35.11 -31.20 -3.23
C VAL A 868 -36.47 -30.63 -3.61
N ALA A 869 -37.49 -31.48 -3.50
CA ALA A 869 -38.90 -31.13 -3.71
C ALA A 869 -39.76 -31.32 -2.44
N GLY A 870 -39.23 -31.96 -1.39
CA GLY A 870 -39.87 -32.09 -0.08
C GLY A 870 -39.62 -30.88 0.82
N ALA A 871 -40.47 -30.64 1.82
CA ALA A 871 -40.34 -29.49 2.73
C ALA A 871 -39.14 -29.60 3.71
N THR A 872 -38.59 -30.80 3.88
CA THR A 872 -37.40 -31.07 4.70
C THR A 872 -36.46 -32.03 3.99
N GLN A 873 -35.15 -31.88 4.22
CA GLN A 873 -34.09 -32.73 3.70
C GLN A 873 -33.02 -32.90 4.79
N LEU A 874 -32.59 -34.14 5.06
CA LEU A 874 -31.36 -34.38 5.81
C LEU A 874 -30.19 -34.36 4.82
N ALA A 875 -29.21 -33.48 5.04
CA ALA A 875 -28.01 -33.43 4.23
C ALA A 875 -27.12 -34.64 4.49
N THR A 876 -26.49 -35.12 3.42
CA THR A 876 -25.37 -36.05 3.44
C THR A 876 -24.10 -35.26 3.16
N SER A 877 -22.99 -35.66 3.76
CA SER A 877 -21.68 -35.06 3.51
C SER A 877 -21.28 -35.11 2.03
N ASN A 878 -20.58 -34.07 1.58
CA ASN A 878 -20.07 -33.92 0.22
C ASN A 878 -21.16 -34.01 -0.85
N GLN A 879 -22.32 -33.39 -0.57
CA GLN A 879 -23.47 -33.26 -1.48
C GLN A 879 -23.93 -31.81 -1.59
N GLY A 880 -24.50 -31.48 -2.74
CA GLY A 880 -25.23 -30.24 -2.99
C GLY A 880 -26.74 -30.47 -3.02
N TYR A 881 -27.51 -29.45 -2.64
CA TYR A 881 -28.97 -29.47 -2.63
C TYR A 881 -29.55 -28.24 -3.33
N VAL A 882 -30.36 -28.46 -4.37
CA VAL A 882 -31.10 -27.41 -5.07
C VAL A 882 -32.57 -27.48 -4.64
N LEU A 883 -33.01 -26.50 -3.85
CA LEU A 883 -34.37 -26.47 -3.29
C LEU A 883 -35.31 -25.79 -4.27
N THR A 884 -36.29 -26.54 -4.77
CA THR A 884 -37.22 -26.10 -5.84
C THR A 884 -38.60 -25.69 -5.33
N ASN A 885 -38.79 -25.75 -4.02
CA ASN A 885 -40.08 -25.63 -3.35
C ASN A 885 -40.78 -24.26 -3.51
N ALA A 886 -42.11 -24.28 -3.48
CA ALA A 886 -42.93 -23.07 -3.47
C ALA A 886 -42.92 -22.36 -2.09
N PHE A 887 -42.70 -23.12 -1.02
CA PHE A 887 -42.56 -22.66 0.37
C PHE A 887 -41.15 -22.98 0.89
N GLU A 888 -40.71 -22.30 1.94
CA GLU A 888 -39.36 -22.50 2.50
C GLU A 888 -39.12 -23.98 2.86
N ALA A 889 -38.06 -24.56 2.30
CA ALA A 889 -37.64 -25.91 2.61
C ALA A 889 -36.41 -25.93 3.53
N VAL A 890 -36.38 -26.90 4.45
CA VAL A 890 -35.37 -26.98 5.52
C VAL A 890 -34.35 -28.06 5.21
N VAL A 891 -33.07 -27.71 5.20
CA VAL A 891 -31.95 -28.65 5.14
C VAL A 891 -31.35 -28.80 6.53
N THR A 892 -31.46 -29.98 7.14
CA THR A 892 -30.76 -30.30 8.38
C THR A 892 -29.35 -30.79 8.05
N LEU A 893 -28.33 -30.29 8.73
CA LEU A 893 -26.94 -30.70 8.51
C LEU A 893 -26.70 -32.19 8.85
N PRO A 894 -25.68 -32.84 8.24
CA PRO A 894 -25.40 -34.26 8.47
C PRO A 894 -25.17 -34.53 9.96
N ALA A 895 -25.72 -35.64 10.49
CA ALA A 895 -25.62 -35.94 11.93
C ALA A 895 -24.23 -36.44 12.37
N SER A 896 -23.38 -36.88 11.45
CA SER A 896 -22.02 -37.38 11.73
C SER A 896 -21.05 -37.07 10.59
N PRO A 897 -20.74 -35.78 10.35
CA PRO A 897 -19.79 -35.36 9.32
C PRO A 897 -18.34 -35.62 9.76
N ALA A 898 -17.47 -35.92 8.79
CA ALA A 898 -16.02 -35.92 8.93
C ALA A 898 -15.45 -34.52 8.67
N VAL A 899 -14.31 -34.19 9.30
CA VAL A 899 -13.67 -32.87 9.14
C VAL A 899 -13.25 -32.67 7.68
N GLY A 900 -13.60 -31.52 7.12
CA GLY A 900 -13.44 -31.22 5.69
C GLY A 900 -14.72 -31.42 4.87
N ASP A 901 -15.73 -32.16 5.36
CA ASP A 901 -16.98 -32.41 4.63
C ASP A 901 -17.72 -31.13 4.25
N ILE A 902 -18.09 -31.01 2.97
CA ILE A 902 -18.80 -29.85 2.42
C ILE A 902 -20.29 -30.16 2.21
N VAL A 903 -21.15 -29.19 2.52
CA VAL A 903 -22.58 -29.19 2.16
C VAL A 903 -22.89 -27.91 1.39
N ARG A 904 -23.43 -28.04 0.18
CA ARG A 904 -23.85 -26.91 -0.67
C ARG A 904 -25.38 -26.80 -0.70
N ILE A 905 -25.92 -25.59 -0.55
CA ILE A 905 -27.36 -25.32 -0.59
C ILE A 905 -27.64 -24.19 -1.60
N SER A 906 -28.64 -24.35 -2.47
CA SER A 906 -29.05 -23.34 -3.45
C SER A 906 -30.58 -23.26 -3.60
N GLY A 907 -31.14 -22.05 -3.66
CA GLY A 907 -32.58 -21.81 -3.76
C GLY A 907 -33.08 -21.53 -5.17
N ALA A 908 -33.61 -22.52 -5.87
CA ALA A 908 -34.26 -22.32 -7.18
C ALA A 908 -35.76 -21.99 -7.06
N GLY A 909 -36.42 -22.50 -6.02
CA GLY A 909 -37.85 -22.33 -5.73
C GLY A 909 -38.21 -20.97 -5.13
N LYS A 910 -39.49 -20.58 -5.23
CA LYS A 910 -39.99 -19.30 -4.69
C LYS A 910 -39.93 -19.21 -3.17
N GLY A 911 -39.92 -20.35 -2.48
CA GLY A 911 -39.97 -20.41 -1.02
C GLY A 911 -38.67 -20.05 -0.30
N GLY A 912 -37.54 -20.06 -0.99
CA GLY A 912 -36.23 -19.99 -0.35
C GLY A 912 -35.86 -21.27 0.42
N TRP A 913 -34.85 -21.17 1.27
CA TRP A 913 -34.30 -22.29 2.05
C TRP A 913 -33.91 -21.86 3.47
N ARG A 914 -33.91 -22.83 4.39
CA ARG A 914 -33.36 -22.72 5.74
C ARG A 914 -32.39 -23.86 6.02
N VAL A 915 -31.24 -23.59 6.64
CA VAL A 915 -30.33 -24.60 7.18
C VAL A 915 -30.50 -24.67 8.70
N LEU A 916 -30.63 -25.89 9.24
CA LEU A 916 -30.61 -26.17 10.67
C LEU A 916 -29.39 -27.02 11.03
N PRO A 917 -28.62 -26.67 12.08
CA PRO A 917 -27.67 -27.59 12.68
C PRO A 917 -28.40 -28.73 13.41
N GLY A 918 -27.73 -29.88 13.57
CA GLY A 918 -28.15 -30.91 14.52
C GLY A 918 -28.05 -30.42 15.98
N ALA A 919 -28.68 -31.14 16.92
CA ALA A 919 -28.85 -30.68 18.31
C ALA A 919 -27.56 -30.45 19.13
N THR A 920 -26.41 -30.93 18.64
CA THR A 920 -25.07 -30.69 19.22
C THR A 920 -24.19 -29.79 18.35
N GLN A 921 -24.70 -29.36 17.18
CA GLN A 921 -23.94 -28.65 16.16
C GLN A 921 -24.16 -27.14 16.21
N SER A 922 -23.18 -26.39 15.72
CA SER A 922 -23.27 -24.94 15.56
C SER A 922 -22.82 -24.52 14.17
N ILE A 923 -23.31 -23.37 13.71
CA ILE A 923 -22.83 -22.74 12.48
C ILE A 923 -22.20 -21.40 12.86
N LEU A 924 -20.94 -21.20 12.47
CA LEU A 924 -20.23 -19.94 12.64
C LEU A 924 -20.88 -18.87 11.75
N SER A 925 -21.09 -17.66 12.28
CA SER A 925 -21.65 -16.58 11.46
C SER A 925 -20.63 -16.10 10.43
N MET A 926 -21.08 -15.90 9.19
CA MET A 926 -20.31 -15.17 8.19
C MET A 926 -20.47 -13.67 8.40
N THR A 927 -19.44 -12.99 8.90
CA THR A 927 -19.43 -11.52 8.93
C THR A 927 -19.52 -11.00 7.49
N LEU A 928 -20.52 -10.18 7.19
CA LEU A 928 -20.81 -9.72 5.82
C LEU A 928 -19.66 -8.87 5.27
N ARG A 929 -18.83 -9.50 4.43
CA ARG A 929 -17.84 -8.94 3.48
C ARG A 929 -17.52 -7.44 3.66
N SER A 930 -16.85 -7.09 4.75
CA SER A 930 -15.77 -6.10 4.61
C SER A 930 -14.56 -6.86 4.08
N ALA A 931 -13.81 -6.29 3.15
CA ALA A 931 -12.66 -6.96 2.57
C ALA A 931 -11.44 -6.80 3.50
N PRO A 932 -10.76 -7.88 3.93
CA PRO A 932 -9.46 -7.78 4.58
C PRO A 932 -8.39 -7.26 3.60
N GLY A 933 -7.16 -7.10 4.08
CA GLY A 933 -6.02 -6.59 3.33
C GLY A 933 -5.93 -5.07 3.23
N ASN A 934 -6.93 -4.31 3.74
CA ASN A 934 -6.87 -2.84 3.82
C ASN A 934 -6.03 -2.34 5.02
N VAL A 935 -5.94 -3.12 6.10
CA VAL A 935 -5.20 -2.77 7.33
C VAL A 935 -4.44 -3.99 7.79
N TRP A 936 -3.11 -3.90 7.91
CA TRP A 936 -2.27 -4.98 8.42
C TRP A 936 -1.69 -4.60 9.78
N THR A 937 -1.77 -5.52 10.73
CA THR A 937 -1.24 -5.37 12.08
C THR A 937 -0.01 -6.24 12.23
N SER A 938 1.14 -5.66 12.58
CA SER A 938 2.35 -6.39 12.95
C SER A 938 2.15 -7.10 14.29
N ARG A 939 2.47 -8.39 14.39
CA ARG A 939 2.17 -9.23 15.56
C ARG A 939 3.38 -9.76 16.33
N GLU A 940 4.57 -9.71 15.76
CA GLU A 940 5.78 -10.32 16.33
C GLU A 940 7.04 -9.50 16.02
N SER A 941 8.13 -9.75 16.75
CA SER A 941 9.42 -9.11 16.50
C SER A 941 10.13 -9.64 15.24
N ALA A 942 11.11 -8.86 14.76
CA ALA A 942 11.83 -9.13 13.51
C ALA A 942 12.60 -10.47 13.53
N ARG A 943 12.32 -11.36 12.57
CA ARG A 943 12.96 -12.67 12.37
C ARG A 943 12.92 -13.06 10.89
N ASN A 944 13.67 -14.09 10.50
CA ASN A 944 13.58 -14.69 9.17
C ASN A 944 12.35 -15.60 9.06
N TRP A 945 11.14 -15.05 9.08
CA TRP A 945 9.92 -15.84 8.95
C TRP A 945 9.87 -16.54 7.59
N SER A 946 9.63 -17.85 7.59
CA SER A 946 9.77 -18.73 6.41
C SER A 946 8.43 -19.29 5.91
N GLY A 947 7.47 -19.52 6.81
CA GLY A 947 6.16 -20.09 6.46
C GLY A 947 5.13 -19.85 7.56
N ILE A 948 3.86 -19.74 7.19
CA ILE A 948 2.75 -19.43 8.10
C ILE A 948 1.45 -20.11 7.64
N ALA A 949 0.72 -20.71 8.58
CA ALA A 949 -0.55 -21.39 8.34
C ALA A 949 -1.62 -21.06 9.40
N SER A 950 -2.87 -21.34 9.04
CA SER A 950 -4.07 -21.04 9.82
C SER A 950 -4.95 -22.27 9.98
N SER A 951 -5.65 -22.40 11.09
CA SER A 951 -6.90 -23.16 11.15
C SER A 951 -7.97 -22.52 10.26
N ALA A 952 -9.00 -23.29 9.91
CA ALA A 952 -10.08 -22.85 9.03
C ALA A 952 -10.79 -21.59 9.57
N ASP A 953 -11.03 -21.55 10.88
CA ASP A 953 -11.67 -20.45 11.61
C ASP A 953 -10.76 -19.23 11.87
N GLY A 954 -9.46 -19.31 11.55
CA GLY A 954 -8.48 -18.26 11.82
C GLY A 954 -8.03 -18.11 13.28
N VAL A 955 -8.46 -18.97 14.21
CA VAL A 955 -8.18 -18.82 15.65
C VAL A 955 -6.82 -19.39 16.04
N LYS A 956 -6.46 -20.57 15.53
CA LYS A 956 -5.15 -21.19 15.75
C LYS A 956 -4.24 -20.91 14.57
N LEU A 957 -3.08 -20.30 14.84
CA LEU A 957 -2.09 -19.98 13.82
C LEU A 957 -0.76 -20.64 14.16
N VAL A 958 0.02 -20.97 13.14
CA VAL A 958 1.39 -21.49 13.31
C VAL A 958 2.31 -20.81 12.31
N ALA A 959 3.51 -20.44 12.76
CA ALA A 959 4.52 -19.77 11.94
C ALA A 959 5.91 -20.33 12.23
N THR A 960 6.74 -20.44 11.19
CA THR A 960 8.13 -20.89 11.27
C THR A 960 9.08 -19.74 10.94
N ALA A 961 10.24 -19.73 11.59
CA ALA A 961 11.33 -18.83 11.23
C ALA A 961 12.63 -19.62 10.98
N ASP A 962 13.26 -19.36 9.85
CA ASP A 962 14.50 -20.02 9.41
C ASP A 962 15.65 -19.69 10.37
N GLY A 963 16.43 -20.71 10.73
CA GLY A 963 17.45 -20.65 11.79
C GLY A 963 16.90 -20.48 13.21
N ASN A 964 15.58 -20.50 13.43
CA ASN A 964 14.93 -20.15 14.69
C ASN A 964 13.85 -21.19 15.09
N GLN A 965 12.97 -20.84 16.01
CA GLN A 965 11.91 -21.69 16.53
C GLN A 965 10.65 -21.70 15.64
N ILE A 966 9.75 -22.63 15.95
CA ILE A 966 8.36 -22.62 15.49
C ILE A 966 7.46 -21.98 16.56
N TYR A 967 6.49 -21.18 16.15
CA TYR A 967 5.63 -20.36 17.00
C TYR A 967 4.16 -20.67 16.73
N THR A 968 3.33 -20.70 17.79
CA THR A 968 1.88 -20.93 17.66
C THR A 968 1.08 -19.85 18.39
N SER A 969 -0.04 -19.44 17.81
CA SER A 969 -1.08 -18.63 18.45
C SER A 969 -2.34 -19.47 18.68
N THR A 970 -3.07 -19.20 19.76
CA THR A 970 -4.41 -19.76 20.03
C THR A 970 -5.51 -18.69 20.14
N ASP A 971 -5.20 -17.43 19.83
CA ASP A 971 -6.07 -16.26 20.02
C ASP A 971 -6.24 -15.41 18.74
N GLY A 972 -6.05 -16.04 17.57
CA GLY A 972 -6.14 -15.39 16.27
C GLY A 972 -4.92 -14.55 15.88
N GLY A 973 -3.81 -14.69 16.60
CA GLY A 973 -2.52 -14.07 16.32
C GLY A 973 -2.22 -12.83 17.16
N GLN A 974 -2.91 -12.66 18.29
CA GLN A 974 -2.68 -11.58 19.25
C GLN A 974 -1.45 -11.89 20.12
N THR A 975 -1.25 -13.17 20.49
CA THR A 975 -0.06 -13.64 21.22
C THR A 975 0.53 -14.91 20.59
N TRP A 976 1.85 -15.01 20.58
CA TRP A 976 2.58 -16.14 19.99
C TRP A 976 3.46 -16.83 21.04
N THR A 977 3.31 -18.15 21.13
CA THR A 977 4.10 -19.00 22.03
C THR A 977 5.19 -19.71 21.23
N PRO A 978 6.50 -19.53 21.57
CA PRO A 978 7.57 -20.35 20.99
C PRO A 978 7.44 -21.80 21.44
N ARG A 979 7.72 -22.75 20.54
CA ARG A 979 7.57 -24.19 20.78
C ARG A 979 8.91 -24.92 20.62
N ASP A 980 9.09 -25.67 19.54
CA ASP A 980 10.29 -26.47 19.28
C ASP A 980 11.51 -25.58 18.94
N GLY A 981 12.72 -26.09 19.15
CA GLY A 981 13.99 -25.37 19.07
C GLY A 981 14.48 -24.99 17.67
N ASN A 982 15.64 -24.33 17.64
CA ASN A 982 16.22 -23.69 16.46
C ASN A 982 16.57 -24.68 15.34
N ARG A 983 15.98 -24.50 14.15
CA ARG A 983 16.24 -25.31 12.95
C ARG A 983 16.08 -24.46 11.69
N LEU A 984 16.54 -24.99 10.55
CA LEU A 984 16.29 -24.40 9.22
C LEU A 984 14.87 -24.73 8.74
N TRP A 985 13.86 -24.27 9.47
CA TRP A 985 12.46 -24.45 9.07
C TRP A 985 12.20 -23.78 7.72
N ARG A 986 11.45 -24.45 6.86
CA ARG A 986 11.15 -23.95 5.50
C ARG A 986 9.67 -23.72 5.26
N ASP A 987 8.81 -24.56 5.82
CA ASP A 987 7.36 -24.51 5.61
C ASP A 987 6.61 -25.19 6.77
N VAL A 988 5.34 -24.82 6.94
CA VAL A 988 4.42 -25.34 7.95
C VAL A 988 2.97 -25.31 7.49
N THR A 989 2.21 -26.34 7.84
CA THR A 989 0.80 -26.51 7.48
C THR A 989 -0.06 -26.93 8.68
N SER A 990 -1.38 -26.79 8.54
CA SER A 990 -2.37 -26.96 9.61
C SER A 990 -3.63 -27.67 9.10
N SER A 991 -4.17 -28.59 9.91
CA SER A 991 -5.53 -29.12 9.74
C SER A 991 -6.58 -28.02 9.92
N ALA A 992 -7.82 -28.25 9.48
CA ALA A 992 -8.91 -27.27 9.58
C ALA A 992 -9.21 -26.88 11.03
N SER A 993 -9.14 -27.83 11.96
CA SER A 993 -9.26 -27.66 13.41
C SER A 993 -8.04 -27.02 14.10
N GLY A 994 -6.93 -26.86 13.37
CA GLY A 994 -5.61 -26.50 13.90
C GLY A 994 -5.08 -27.42 15.00
N THR A 995 -5.63 -28.64 15.16
CA THR A 995 -5.13 -29.62 16.13
C THR A 995 -3.91 -30.35 15.61
N GLN A 996 -3.87 -30.63 14.30
CA GLN A 996 -2.79 -31.37 13.69
C GLN A 996 -1.98 -30.47 12.77
N LEU A 997 -0.67 -30.38 13.04
CA LEU A 997 0.26 -29.50 12.34
C LEU A 997 1.42 -30.33 11.80
N ALA A 998 1.98 -29.92 10.67
CA ALA A 998 3.22 -30.50 10.14
C ALA A 998 4.14 -29.39 9.65
N ALA A 999 5.45 -29.52 9.92
CA ALA A 999 6.48 -28.56 9.56
C ALA A 999 7.71 -29.28 9.02
N VAL A 1000 8.44 -28.63 8.11
CA VAL A 1000 9.59 -29.23 7.42
C VAL A 1000 10.87 -28.40 7.52
N VAL A 1001 12.01 -29.09 7.54
CA VAL A 1001 13.34 -28.51 7.77
C VAL A 1001 14.28 -28.82 6.60
N SER A 1002 14.95 -27.80 6.06
CA SER A 1002 15.99 -27.99 5.05
C SER A 1002 17.23 -28.64 5.66
N GLY A 1003 17.78 -29.66 4.99
CA GLY A 1003 18.81 -30.55 5.54
C GLY A 1003 18.35 -31.39 6.74
N GLY A 1004 17.05 -31.38 7.07
CA GLY A 1004 16.50 -31.94 8.30
C GLY A 1004 15.31 -32.87 8.06
N ARG A 1005 14.45 -33.01 9.06
CA ARG A 1005 13.33 -33.95 9.08
C ARG A 1005 11.97 -33.25 8.90
N ILE A 1006 10.94 -34.05 8.70
CA ILE A 1006 9.55 -33.60 8.91
C ILE A 1006 9.29 -33.64 10.43
N TYR A 1007 8.48 -32.71 10.94
CA TYR A 1007 8.01 -32.69 12.31
C TYR A 1007 6.49 -32.62 12.30
N VAL A 1008 5.82 -33.43 13.12
CA VAL A 1008 4.35 -33.45 13.23
C VAL A 1008 3.91 -33.24 14.68
N SER A 1009 2.80 -32.55 14.86
CA SER A 1009 2.15 -32.31 16.14
C SER A 1009 0.67 -32.70 16.03
N GLY A 1010 0.14 -33.36 17.07
CA GLY A 1010 -1.29 -33.69 17.20
C GLY A 1010 -2.00 -32.90 18.31
N ASP A 1011 -1.32 -31.91 18.90
CA ASP A 1011 -1.76 -31.17 20.10
C ASP A 1011 -1.71 -29.65 19.89
N SER A 1012 -2.01 -29.18 18.68
CA SER A 1012 -1.95 -27.76 18.26
C SER A 1012 -0.55 -27.13 18.46
N GLY A 1013 0.52 -27.92 18.29
CA GLY A 1013 1.91 -27.50 18.38
C GLY A 1013 2.51 -27.48 19.79
N GLY A 1014 1.82 -28.06 20.78
CA GLY A 1014 2.35 -28.22 22.14
C GLY A 1014 3.57 -29.14 22.20
N SER A 1015 3.58 -30.21 21.42
CA SER A 1015 4.68 -31.15 21.24
C SER A 1015 4.88 -31.50 19.76
N TRP A 1016 6.14 -31.71 19.37
CA TRP A 1016 6.54 -31.98 17.99
C TRP A 1016 7.36 -33.26 17.90
N THR A 1017 6.91 -34.20 17.07
CA THR A 1017 7.55 -35.51 16.87
C THR A 1017 8.32 -35.50 15.55
N PRO A 1018 9.65 -35.76 15.54
CA PRO A 1018 10.42 -35.89 14.30
C PRO A 1018 10.03 -37.16 13.52
N ARG A 1019 9.89 -37.04 12.20
CA ARG A 1019 9.45 -38.09 11.26
C ARG A 1019 10.34 -38.13 10.02
N ASP A 1020 10.42 -39.31 9.41
CA ASP A 1020 11.29 -39.64 8.27
C ASP A 1020 12.78 -39.27 8.50
N SER A 1021 13.59 -39.29 7.45
CA SER A 1021 15.03 -39.06 7.47
C SER A 1021 15.44 -37.68 6.95
N ASN A 1022 16.73 -37.34 7.14
CA ASN A 1022 17.26 -36.01 6.85
C ASN A 1022 17.30 -35.76 5.32
N ARG A 1023 16.58 -34.74 4.83
CA ARG A 1023 16.53 -34.33 3.41
C ARG A 1023 16.38 -32.81 3.29
N ASN A 1024 16.56 -32.29 2.08
CA ASN A 1024 16.24 -30.90 1.76
C ASN A 1024 14.74 -30.72 1.51
N TRP A 1025 13.94 -30.91 2.56
CA TRP A 1025 12.50 -30.65 2.49
C TRP A 1025 12.21 -29.20 2.14
N ARG A 1026 11.14 -29.00 1.36
CA ARG A 1026 10.75 -27.70 0.80
C ARG A 1026 9.37 -27.24 1.25
N ALA A 1027 8.36 -28.11 1.10
CA ALA A 1027 6.99 -27.80 1.48
C ALA A 1027 6.24 -29.04 1.98
N VAL A 1028 5.15 -28.82 2.71
CA VAL A 1028 4.25 -29.84 3.26
C VAL A 1028 2.79 -29.36 3.24
N ALA A 1029 1.87 -30.23 2.85
CA ALA A 1029 0.43 -29.99 2.93
C ALA A 1029 -0.27 -31.13 3.67
N ILE A 1030 -1.43 -30.81 4.26
CA ILE A 1030 -2.25 -31.71 5.07
C ILE A 1030 -3.73 -31.61 4.67
N SER A 1031 -4.47 -32.70 4.78
CA SER A 1031 -5.94 -32.70 4.67
C SER A 1031 -6.59 -31.97 5.84
N ALA A 1032 -7.85 -31.56 5.68
CA ALA A 1032 -8.60 -30.82 6.68
C ALA A 1032 -8.77 -31.61 8.00
N ASP A 1033 -8.91 -32.93 7.91
CA ASP A 1033 -9.01 -33.87 9.03
C ASP A 1033 -7.67 -34.24 9.68
N GLY A 1034 -6.54 -33.90 9.05
CA GLY A 1034 -5.19 -34.24 9.52
C GLY A 1034 -4.67 -35.63 9.15
N THR A 1035 -5.48 -36.48 8.50
CA THR A 1035 -5.10 -37.90 8.29
C THR A 1035 -4.13 -38.09 7.13
N LYS A 1036 -4.28 -37.31 6.05
CA LYS A 1036 -3.45 -37.37 4.85
C LYS A 1036 -2.47 -36.21 4.82
N LEU A 1037 -1.19 -36.53 4.60
CA LEU A 1037 -0.14 -35.53 4.43
C LEU A 1037 0.66 -35.81 3.15
N VAL A 1038 1.14 -34.74 2.52
CA VAL A 1038 2.09 -34.81 1.40
C VAL A 1038 3.23 -33.83 1.64
N ALA A 1039 4.46 -34.25 1.38
CA ALA A 1039 5.67 -33.44 1.57
C ALA A 1039 6.62 -33.62 0.39
N VAL A 1040 7.34 -32.56 0.04
CA VAL A 1040 8.23 -32.55 -1.12
C VAL A 1040 9.65 -32.13 -0.75
N ALA A 1041 10.63 -32.78 -1.39
CA ALA A 1041 12.05 -32.53 -1.17
C ALA A 1041 12.74 -32.03 -2.43
N PHE A 1042 13.60 -31.02 -2.27
CA PHE A 1042 14.45 -30.48 -3.33
C PHE A 1042 15.47 -31.53 -3.77
N ASN A 1043 15.54 -31.79 -5.08
CA ASN A 1043 16.31 -32.90 -5.66
C ASN A 1043 15.93 -34.26 -5.06
N GLY A 1044 14.66 -34.42 -4.67
CA GLY A 1044 14.12 -35.61 -4.02
C GLY A 1044 12.78 -36.03 -4.63
N PHE A 1045 12.04 -36.87 -3.91
CA PHE A 1045 10.72 -37.36 -4.31
C PHE A 1045 9.59 -36.50 -3.72
N ILE A 1046 8.36 -36.76 -4.18
CA ILE A 1046 7.15 -36.49 -3.40
C ILE A 1046 6.94 -37.67 -2.45
N TYR A 1047 6.61 -37.38 -1.20
CA TYR A 1047 6.32 -38.34 -0.15
C TYR A 1047 4.88 -38.14 0.33
N VAL A 1048 4.13 -39.23 0.49
CA VAL A 1048 2.75 -39.21 1.00
C VAL A 1048 2.62 -40.06 2.26
N SER A 1049 1.63 -39.71 3.08
CA SER A 1049 1.30 -40.32 4.36
C SER A 1049 -0.22 -40.44 4.46
N ASP A 1050 -0.73 -41.62 4.76
CA ASP A 1050 -2.16 -41.86 5.09
C ASP A 1050 -2.40 -42.12 6.59
N ASP A 1051 -1.37 -41.95 7.43
CA ASP A 1051 -1.39 -42.28 8.86
C ASP A 1051 -1.03 -41.09 9.78
N SER A 1052 -1.50 -39.88 9.42
CA SER A 1052 -1.25 -38.66 10.19
C SER A 1052 0.24 -38.28 10.31
N GLY A 1053 1.07 -38.73 9.37
CA GLY A 1053 2.49 -38.43 9.26
C GLY A 1053 3.40 -39.39 10.04
N ALA A 1054 2.88 -40.54 10.48
CA ALA A 1054 3.65 -41.52 11.23
C ALA A 1054 4.62 -42.33 10.33
N SER A 1055 4.22 -42.61 9.09
CA SER A 1055 5.03 -43.21 8.02
C SER A 1055 4.91 -42.41 6.71
N TRP A 1056 5.91 -42.54 5.83
CA TRP A 1056 6.02 -41.71 4.62
C TRP A 1056 6.52 -42.55 3.43
N ASN A 1057 5.76 -42.54 2.34
CA ASN A 1057 6.01 -43.35 1.14
C ASN A 1057 6.42 -42.48 -0.05
N PRO A 1058 7.57 -42.71 -0.71
CA PRO A 1058 7.95 -42.00 -1.92
C PRO A 1058 7.15 -42.48 -3.14
N VAL A 1059 6.52 -41.57 -3.89
CA VAL A 1059 5.56 -41.90 -4.97
C VAL A 1059 5.86 -41.28 -6.34
N ALA A 1060 6.68 -40.22 -6.41
CA ALA A 1060 7.07 -39.58 -7.67
C ALA A 1060 8.55 -39.86 -8.01
N THR A 1061 9.02 -39.43 -9.19
CA THR A 1061 10.46 -39.45 -9.53
C THR A 1061 11.18 -38.17 -9.08
N THR A 1062 12.51 -38.26 -8.97
CA THR A 1062 13.40 -37.24 -8.40
C THR A 1062 13.37 -35.93 -9.19
N ARG A 1063 13.04 -34.80 -8.53
CA ARG A 1063 13.03 -33.45 -9.12
C ARG A 1063 13.35 -32.37 -8.09
N SER A 1064 13.58 -31.15 -8.58
CA SER A 1064 13.66 -29.91 -7.79
C SER A 1064 12.27 -29.44 -7.35
N TRP A 1065 11.51 -30.29 -6.65
CA TRP A 1065 10.20 -29.93 -6.11
C TRP A 1065 10.33 -28.73 -5.16
N ASN A 1066 9.41 -27.78 -5.25
CA ASN A 1066 9.49 -26.54 -4.45
C ASN A 1066 8.26 -26.26 -3.57
N SER A 1067 7.04 -26.55 -4.04
CA SER A 1067 5.82 -26.41 -3.23
C SER A 1067 4.82 -27.55 -3.51
N VAL A 1068 3.89 -27.76 -2.59
CA VAL A 1068 2.81 -28.74 -2.67
C VAL A 1068 1.56 -28.24 -1.91
N ALA A 1069 0.37 -28.49 -2.47
CA ALA A 1069 -0.91 -28.21 -1.82
C ALA A 1069 -1.90 -29.37 -1.99
N SER A 1070 -2.92 -29.40 -1.13
CA SER A 1070 -3.90 -30.49 -1.00
C SER A 1070 -5.33 -29.94 -0.98
N SER A 1071 -6.29 -30.72 -1.51
CA SER A 1071 -7.71 -30.57 -1.18
C SER A 1071 -7.98 -30.95 0.28
N SER A 1072 -9.13 -30.54 0.82
CA SER A 1072 -9.52 -30.80 2.21
C SER A 1072 -9.72 -32.28 2.53
N ASP A 1073 -10.11 -33.09 1.55
CA ASP A 1073 -10.23 -34.56 1.67
C ASP A 1073 -8.91 -35.32 1.40
N GLY A 1074 -7.84 -34.60 1.04
CA GLY A 1074 -6.55 -35.18 0.69
C GLY A 1074 -6.51 -35.98 -0.63
N THR A 1075 -7.59 -35.99 -1.42
CA THR A 1075 -7.65 -36.81 -2.65
C THR A 1075 -6.95 -36.14 -3.84
N LYS A 1076 -7.08 -34.81 -3.99
CA LYS A 1076 -6.46 -34.04 -5.06
C LYS A 1076 -5.27 -33.28 -4.54
N LEU A 1077 -4.13 -33.44 -5.21
CA LEU A 1077 -2.87 -32.80 -4.83
C LEU A 1077 -2.28 -32.05 -6.02
N VAL A 1078 -1.57 -30.96 -5.76
CA VAL A 1078 -0.81 -30.19 -6.75
C VAL A 1078 0.60 -29.95 -6.23
N ALA A 1079 1.62 -30.11 -7.08
CA ALA A 1079 3.03 -29.88 -6.73
C ALA A 1079 3.76 -29.11 -7.83
N SER A 1080 4.65 -28.19 -7.44
CA SER A 1080 5.49 -27.40 -8.35
C SER A 1080 6.93 -27.89 -8.39
N VAL A 1081 7.58 -27.68 -9.54
CA VAL A 1081 9.01 -27.97 -9.74
C VAL A 1081 9.71 -26.68 -10.18
N GLN A 1082 10.77 -26.31 -9.47
CA GLN A 1082 11.61 -25.18 -9.84
C GLN A 1082 12.28 -25.46 -11.19
N ASN A 1083 12.16 -24.53 -12.13
CA ASN A 1083 12.60 -24.69 -13.53
C ASN A 1083 12.03 -25.96 -14.21
N GLY A 1084 10.78 -26.30 -13.89
CA GLY A 1084 10.10 -27.51 -14.38
C GLY A 1084 8.60 -27.28 -14.59
N PHE A 1085 7.80 -28.32 -14.40
CA PHE A 1085 6.35 -28.32 -14.66
C PHE A 1085 5.57 -28.38 -13.35
N ILE A 1086 4.28 -28.02 -13.40
CA ILE A 1086 3.31 -28.39 -12.36
C ILE A 1086 2.89 -29.86 -12.56
N TYR A 1087 2.65 -30.59 -11.48
CA TYR A 1087 2.07 -31.93 -11.48
C TYR A 1087 0.81 -31.97 -10.61
N THR A 1088 -0.22 -32.71 -11.03
CA THR A 1088 -1.44 -32.96 -10.22
C THR A 1088 -1.75 -34.44 -10.07
N SER A 1089 -2.35 -34.79 -8.93
CA SER A 1089 -2.90 -36.11 -8.60
C SER A 1089 -4.38 -35.97 -8.23
N ILE A 1090 -5.14 -37.05 -8.43
CA ILE A 1090 -6.57 -37.17 -8.05
C ILE A 1090 -6.85 -38.40 -7.17
N ASP A 1091 -5.80 -39.07 -6.69
CA ASP A 1091 -5.82 -40.37 -6.04
C ASP A 1091 -4.94 -40.42 -4.77
N SER A 1092 -4.91 -39.31 -4.02
CA SER A 1092 -4.06 -39.11 -2.83
C SER A 1092 -2.55 -39.21 -3.10
N GLY A 1093 -2.11 -38.98 -4.34
CA GLY A 1093 -0.70 -38.97 -4.71
C GLY A 1093 -0.15 -40.29 -5.23
N ALA A 1094 -0.99 -41.29 -5.51
CA ALA A 1094 -0.54 -42.55 -6.12
C ALA A 1094 -0.10 -42.36 -7.59
N ILE A 1095 -0.77 -41.49 -8.35
CA ILE A 1095 -0.43 -41.16 -9.74
C ILE A 1095 -0.32 -39.64 -9.92
N TRP A 1096 0.83 -39.20 -10.43
CA TRP A 1096 1.13 -37.79 -10.71
C TRP A 1096 1.16 -37.50 -12.21
N THR A 1097 0.25 -36.65 -12.68
CA THR A 1097 0.14 -36.22 -14.08
C THR A 1097 0.83 -34.88 -14.28
N GLN A 1098 1.71 -34.77 -15.29
CA GLN A 1098 2.34 -33.49 -15.67
C GLN A 1098 1.32 -32.53 -16.31
N ARG A 1099 1.36 -31.26 -15.94
CA ARG A 1099 0.42 -30.21 -16.36
C ARG A 1099 1.12 -29.03 -17.05
N ALA A 1100 0.99 -27.82 -16.50
CA ALA A 1100 1.37 -26.54 -17.10
C ALA A 1100 2.79 -26.51 -17.68
N VAL A 1101 3.01 -25.63 -18.68
CA VAL A 1101 4.30 -25.44 -19.37
C VAL A 1101 5.47 -25.22 -18.41
N SER A 1102 6.69 -25.54 -18.88
CA SER A 1102 7.89 -25.41 -18.06
C SER A 1102 8.16 -23.96 -17.68
N ALA A 1103 8.32 -23.68 -16.39
CA ALA A 1103 8.63 -22.36 -15.85
C ALA A 1103 9.33 -22.46 -14.48
N ASN A 1104 9.77 -21.32 -13.94
CA ASN A 1104 10.30 -21.23 -12.58
C ASN A 1104 9.16 -21.18 -11.54
N TRP A 1105 8.37 -22.25 -11.46
CA TRP A 1105 7.25 -22.36 -10.51
C TRP A 1105 7.78 -22.43 -9.08
N ILE A 1106 7.41 -21.44 -8.26
CA ILE A 1106 7.83 -21.38 -6.85
C ILE A 1106 6.76 -22.00 -5.96
N ASP A 1107 5.53 -21.47 -5.98
CA ASP A 1107 4.51 -21.82 -5.01
C ASP A 1107 3.15 -22.16 -5.64
N VAL A 1108 2.35 -22.99 -4.97
CA VAL A 1108 1.05 -23.52 -5.41
C VAL A 1108 0.04 -23.59 -4.27
N THR A 1109 -1.23 -23.39 -4.59
CA THR A 1109 -2.34 -23.47 -3.63
C THR A 1109 -3.60 -24.08 -4.26
N SER A 1110 -4.53 -24.53 -3.41
CA SER A 1110 -5.70 -25.34 -3.79
C SER A 1110 -6.95 -24.91 -3.02
N SER A 1111 -8.11 -24.93 -3.69
CA SER A 1111 -9.41 -24.93 -3.01
C SER A 1111 -9.62 -26.22 -2.22
N ALA A 1112 -10.58 -26.19 -1.28
CA ALA A 1112 -10.97 -27.33 -0.45
C ALA A 1112 -11.46 -28.53 -1.27
N ASP A 1113 -12.14 -28.30 -2.41
CA ASP A 1113 -12.56 -29.35 -3.33
C ASP A 1113 -11.49 -29.69 -4.40
N GLY A 1114 -10.33 -29.04 -4.36
CA GLY A 1114 -9.21 -29.20 -5.29
C GLY A 1114 -9.52 -28.88 -6.76
N THR A 1115 -10.60 -28.13 -7.02
CA THR A 1115 -11.04 -27.79 -8.38
C THR A 1115 -10.43 -26.50 -8.89
N LYS A 1116 -10.26 -25.51 -8.01
CA LYS A 1116 -9.53 -24.28 -8.28
C LYS A 1116 -8.12 -24.42 -7.72
N LEU A 1117 -7.12 -24.16 -8.55
CA LEU A 1117 -5.72 -24.13 -8.16
C LEU A 1117 -5.12 -22.79 -8.58
N ALA A 1118 -4.15 -22.28 -7.83
CA ALA A 1118 -3.34 -21.14 -8.24
C ALA A 1118 -1.86 -21.43 -8.05
N ALA A 1119 -1.01 -20.81 -8.88
CA ALA A 1119 0.42 -21.06 -8.92
C ALA A 1119 1.17 -19.79 -9.33
N VAL A 1120 2.38 -19.62 -8.80
CA VAL A 1120 3.23 -18.45 -9.06
C VAL A 1120 4.58 -18.79 -9.68
N VAL A 1121 5.03 -17.92 -10.59
CA VAL A 1121 6.33 -18.01 -11.27
C VAL A 1121 7.21 -16.83 -10.86
N GLN A 1122 8.40 -17.10 -10.31
CA GLN A 1122 9.40 -16.06 -10.05
C GLN A 1122 10.01 -15.59 -11.38
N GLY A 1123 9.82 -14.31 -11.69
CA GLY A 1123 10.13 -13.70 -13.00
C GLY A 1123 8.99 -13.82 -14.01
N GLY A 1124 7.82 -14.31 -13.59
CA GLY A 1124 6.67 -14.58 -14.45
C GLY A 1124 5.34 -14.14 -13.82
N GLN A 1125 4.24 -14.75 -14.24
CA GLN A 1125 2.88 -14.35 -13.88
C GLN A 1125 2.29 -15.22 -12.76
N VAL A 1126 1.17 -14.79 -12.17
CA VAL A 1126 0.26 -15.70 -11.46
C VAL A 1126 -0.58 -16.45 -12.49
N TYR A 1127 -0.73 -17.76 -12.32
CA TYR A 1127 -1.61 -18.61 -13.11
C TYR A 1127 -2.69 -19.23 -12.22
N VAL A 1128 -3.91 -19.35 -12.75
CA VAL A 1128 -5.01 -20.05 -12.08
C VAL A 1128 -5.60 -21.12 -12.98
N SER A 1129 -6.14 -22.16 -12.35
CA SER A 1129 -6.89 -23.25 -12.97
C SER A 1129 -8.25 -23.36 -12.28
N SER A 1130 -9.30 -23.71 -13.04
CA SER A 1130 -10.65 -23.98 -12.54
C SER A 1130 -11.12 -25.42 -12.84
N ASP A 1131 -10.19 -26.31 -13.23
CA ASP A 1131 -10.46 -27.66 -13.72
C ASP A 1131 -9.50 -28.71 -13.11
N SER A 1132 -9.10 -28.52 -11.85
CA SER A 1132 -8.13 -29.37 -11.14
C SER A 1132 -6.74 -29.45 -11.82
N GLY A 1133 -6.32 -28.35 -12.45
CA GLY A 1133 -5.00 -28.18 -13.04
C GLY A 1133 -4.85 -28.71 -14.46
N VAL A 1134 -5.93 -29.01 -15.17
CA VAL A 1134 -5.88 -29.46 -16.58
C VAL A 1134 -5.53 -28.30 -17.51
N THR A 1135 -6.13 -27.12 -17.30
CA THR A 1135 -5.79 -25.86 -17.96
C THR A 1135 -5.32 -24.82 -16.96
N TRP A 1136 -4.45 -23.91 -17.41
CA TRP A 1136 -3.85 -22.85 -16.59
C TRP A 1136 -3.88 -21.53 -17.35
N THR A 1137 -4.51 -20.51 -16.77
CA THR A 1137 -4.70 -19.19 -17.35
C THR A 1137 -3.84 -18.16 -16.62
N PRO A 1138 -2.97 -17.39 -17.30
CA PRO A 1138 -2.25 -16.28 -16.67
C PRO A 1138 -3.22 -15.17 -16.30
N LYS A 1139 -3.01 -14.56 -15.12
CA LYS A 1139 -3.98 -13.62 -14.52
C LYS A 1139 -3.44 -12.24 -14.14
N ASP A 1140 -2.16 -12.12 -13.82
CA ASP A 1140 -1.53 -10.82 -13.54
C ASP A 1140 -0.22 -10.65 -14.32
N SER A 1141 0.32 -9.44 -14.33
CA SER A 1141 1.61 -9.06 -14.92
C SER A 1141 2.82 -9.77 -14.28
N SER A 1142 3.93 -9.78 -15.02
CA SER A 1142 5.15 -10.50 -14.64
C SER A 1142 5.89 -9.82 -13.48
N ARG A 1143 6.19 -10.58 -12.41
CA ARG A 1143 6.98 -10.16 -11.24
C ARG A 1143 7.79 -11.33 -10.67
N ASN A 1144 8.63 -11.06 -9.67
CA ASN A 1144 9.28 -12.09 -8.86
C ASN A 1144 8.30 -12.66 -7.81
N TRP A 1145 7.17 -13.23 -8.25
CA TRP A 1145 6.22 -13.87 -7.32
C TRP A 1145 6.89 -15.03 -6.58
N TYR A 1146 6.63 -15.12 -5.28
CA TYR A 1146 7.38 -16.00 -4.36
C TYR A 1146 6.49 -16.91 -3.52
N SER A 1147 5.31 -16.43 -3.11
CA SER A 1147 4.39 -17.19 -2.26
C SER A 1147 2.93 -16.92 -2.67
N ILE A 1148 2.04 -17.91 -2.53
CA ILE A 1148 0.60 -17.79 -2.84
C ILE A 1148 -0.27 -18.71 -1.98
N THR A 1149 -1.41 -18.20 -1.51
CA THR A 1149 -2.41 -18.97 -0.78
C THR A 1149 -3.83 -18.63 -1.24
N SER A 1150 -4.77 -19.57 -1.08
CA SER A 1150 -6.18 -19.41 -1.42
C SER A 1150 -7.10 -19.73 -0.26
N SER A 1151 -8.26 -19.05 -0.19
CA SER A 1151 -9.37 -19.49 0.66
C SER A 1151 -9.87 -20.87 0.24
N ALA A 1152 -10.63 -21.55 1.10
CA ALA A 1152 -11.18 -22.88 0.81
C ALA A 1152 -12.09 -22.87 -0.44
N SER A 1153 -12.74 -21.75 -0.74
CA SER A 1153 -13.56 -21.55 -1.94
C SER A 1153 -12.76 -21.18 -3.21
N GLY A 1154 -11.45 -20.96 -3.10
CA GLY A 1154 -10.56 -20.44 -4.15
C GLY A 1154 -10.77 -18.96 -4.52
N GLY A 1155 -11.81 -18.31 -3.98
CA GLY A 1155 -12.24 -16.96 -4.35
C GLY A 1155 -11.30 -15.84 -3.90
N THR A 1156 -10.74 -15.97 -2.69
CA THR A 1156 -9.75 -15.04 -2.15
C THR A 1156 -8.36 -15.63 -2.40
N LEU A 1157 -7.49 -14.86 -3.05
CA LEU A 1157 -6.08 -15.21 -3.24
C LEU A 1157 -5.20 -14.12 -2.60
N LEU A 1158 -4.14 -14.54 -1.95
CA LEU A 1158 -3.11 -13.68 -1.37
C LEU A 1158 -1.75 -14.13 -1.92
N ALA A 1159 -1.00 -13.22 -2.54
CA ALA A 1159 0.28 -13.53 -3.19
C ALA A 1159 1.38 -12.53 -2.83
N GLY A 1160 2.55 -13.06 -2.46
CA GLY A 1160 3.74 -12.30 -2.12
C GLY A 1160 4.74 -12.22 -3.28
N VAL A 1161 5.40 -11.06 -3.40
CA VAL A 1161 6.51 -10.84 -4.34
C VAL A 1161 7.82 -10.76 -3.57
N ASP A 1162 8.84 -11.49 -4.02
CA ASP A 1162 10.22 -11.40 -3.54
C ASP A 1162 10.78 -9.99 -3.81
N THR A 1163 11.23 -9.32 -2.75
CA THR A 1163 11.60 -7.88 -2.71
C THR A 1163 10.49 -6.93 -3.22
N GLY A 1164 9.21 -7.30 -3.07
CA GLY A 1164 8.07 -6.58 -3.65
C GLY A 1164 6.86 -6.41 -2.72
N LEU A 1165 5.74 -5.97 -3.31
CA LEU A 1165 4.49 -5.74 -2.58
C LEU A 1165 3.73 -7.06 -2.36
N LEU A 1166 2.84 -7.04 -1.38
CA LEU A 1166 1.82 -8.07 -1.17
C LEU A 1166 0.56 -7.73 -1.97
N TYR A 1167 -0.04 -8.70 -2.66
CA TYR A 1167 -1.23 -8.50 -3.49
C TYR A 1167 -2.39 -9.41 -3.05
N VAL A 1168 -3.61 -8.89 -3.11
CA VAL A 1168 -4.84 -9.63 -2.78
C VAL A 1168 -5.85 -9.56 -3.93
N SER A 1169 -6.43 -10.71 -4.26
CA SER A 1169 -7.56 -10.88 -5.18
C SER A 1169 -8.78 -11.38 -4.41
N PHE A 1170 -9.98 -10.96 -4.82
CA PHE A 1170 -11.27 -11.42 -4.27
C PHE A 1170 -12.22 -12.02 -5.32
N ASP A 1171 -11.71 -12.27 -6.52
CA ASP A 1171 -12.48 -12.63 -7.71
C ASP A 1171 -11.81 -13.76 -8.51
N ASP A 1172 -11.31 -14.81 -7.85
CA ASP A 1172 -10.62 -15.96 -8.48
C ASP A 1172 -9.34 -15.56 -9.26
N GLY A 1173 -8.68 -14.48 -8.84
CA GLY A 1173 -7.45 -13.97 -9.43
C GLY A 1173 -7.65 -13.03 -10.61
N ASN A 1174 -8.87 -12.62 -10.94
CA ASN A 1174 -9.11 -11.74 -12.09
C ASN A 1174 -8.62 -10.29 -11.86
N THR A 1175 -8.62 -9.79 -10.63
CA THR A 1175 -8.07 -8.48 -10.26
C THR A 1175 -7.25 -8.54 -8.98
N TRP A 1176 -6.11 -7.84 -8.96
CA TRP A 1176 -5.19 -7.84 -7.83
C TRP A 1176 -4.96 -6.43 -7.27
N ALA A 1177 -5.21 -6.26 -5.98
CA ALA A 1177 -4.98 -5.01 -5.26
C ALA A 1177 -3.65 -5.08 -4.47
N PRO A 1178 -2.69 -4.15 -4.67
CA PRO A 1178 -1.49 -4.06 -3.85
C PRO A 1178 -1.84 -3.56 -2.44
N ARG A 1179 -1.28 -4.20 -1.40
CA ARG A 1179 -1.69 -3.98 0.00
C ARG A 1179 -0.60 -3.45 0.92
N GLU A 1180 0.61 -3.97 0.81
CA GLU A 1180 1.72 -3.68 1.73
C GLU A 1180 2.97 -3.19 1.00
N SER A 1181 3.89 -2.56 1.73
CA SER A 1181 5.15 -2.03 1.20
C SER A 1181 6.14 -3.14 0.78
N SER A 1182 7.20 -2.75 0.06
CA SER A 1182 8.17 -3.67 -0.55
C SER A 1182 8.98 -4.43 0.51
N ARG A 1183 8.82 -5.75 0.56
CA ARG A 1183 9.48 -6.66 1.52
C ARG A 1183 9.73 -8.04 0.89
N VAL A 1184 10.25 -9.01 1.64
CA VAL A 1184 10.43 -10.39 1.18
C VAL A 1184 9.33 -11.25 1.80
N TRP A 1185 8.23 -11.43 1.07
CA TRP A 1185 7.04 -12.15 1.53
C TRP A 1185 7.22 -13.66 1.41
N ALA A 1186 8.00 -14.25 2.32
CA ALA A 1186 8.42 -15.64 2.24
C ALA A 1186 7.29 -16.65 2.43
N GLY A 1187 6.26 -16.31 3.20
CA GLY A 1187 5.07 -17.15 3.38
C GLY A 1187 3.78 -16.35 3.50
N VAL A 1188 2.67 -16.93 3.06
CA VAL A 1188 1.33 -16.35 3.15
C VAL A 1188 0.32 -17.41 3.60
N GLY A 1189 -0.69 -16.99 4.36
CA GLY A 1189 -1.75 -17.86 4.86
C GLY A 1189 -3.11 -17.17 4.90
N THR A 1190 -4.19 -17.94 4.99
CA THR A 1190 -5.55 -17.42 5.08
C THR A 1190 -6.44 -18.36 5.89
N SER A 1191 -7.48 -17.82 6.54
CA SER A 1191 -8.63 -18.60 7.01
C SER A 1191 -9.43 -19.17 5.82
N ALA A 1192 -10.26 -20.19 6.07
CA ALA A 1192 -10.99 -20.91 5.04
C ALA A 1192 -12.03 -20.05 4.30
N ASP A 1193 -12.63 -19.08 4.99
CA ASP A 1193 -13.56 -18.08 4.44
C ASP A 1193 -12.85 -16.90 3.73
N GLY A 1194 -11.53 -16.77 3.87
CA GLY A 1194 -10.77 -15.63 3.36
C GLY A 1194 -10.94 -14.33 4.15
N SER A 1195 -11.47 -14.36 5.39
CA SER A 1195 -11.68 -13.16 6.23
C SER A 1195 -10.46 -12.73 7.03
N LYS A 1196 -9.52 -13.65 7.31
CA LYS A 1196 -8.22 -13.40 7.95
C LYS A 1196 -7.10 -13.76 6.98
N LEU A 1197 -6.23 -12.80 6.72
CA LEU A 1197 -5.06 -12.91 5.85
C LEU A 1197 -3.78 -12.78 6.69
N LEU A 1198 -2.78 -13.62 6.39
CA LEU A 1198 -1.53 -13.75 7.12
C LEU A 1198 -0.35 -13.59 6.16
N ALA A 1199 0.67 -12.84 6.55
CA ALA A 1199 1.91 -12.70 5.78
C ALA A 1199 3.15 -12.77 6.68
N ALA A 1200 4.12 -13.56 6.24
CA ALA A 1200 5.43 -13.75 6.85
C ALA A 1200 6.49 -12.99 6.05
N ASP A 1201 7.26 -12.15 6.74
CA ASP A 1201 8.27 -11.24 6.21
C ASP A 1201 9.67 -11.73 6.59
N GLU A 1202 10.48 -12.11 5.60
CA GLU A 1202 11.83 -12.63 5.83
C GLU A 1202 12.79 -11.51 6.23
N GLY A 1203 13.22 -11.52 7.49
CA GLY A 1203 14.01 -10.45 8.11
C GLY A 1203 13.17 -9.42 8.85
N GLY A 1204 11.84 -9.59 8.87
CA GLY A 1204 10.88 -8.67 9.50
C GLY A 1204 9.82 -9.39 10.32
N THR A 1205 8.58 -8.91 10.29
CA THR A 1205 7.53 -9.29 11.26
C THR A 1205 6.41 -10.11 10.65
N LEU A 1206 5.66 -10.87 11.48
CA LEU A 1206 4.37 -11.40 11.04
C LEU A 1206 3.33 -10.28 10.93
N TYR A 1207 2.58 -10.25 9.83
CA TYR A 1207 1.48 -9.32 9.61
C TYR A 1207 0.15 -10.09 9.51
N ILE A 1208 -0.89 -9.55 10.13
CA ILE A 1208 -2.26 -10.08 10.06
C ILE A 1208 -3.21 -8.97 9.60
N SER A 1209 -4.06 -9.29 8.63
CA SER A 1209 -5.20 -8.46 8.27
C SER A 1209 -6.51 -9.22 8.50
N GLU A 1210 -7.41 -8.60 9.23
CA GLU A 1210 -8.71 -9.16 9.61
C GLU A 1210 -9.74 -8.04 9.68
N THR A 1211 -11.01 -8.36 9.45
CA THR A 1211 -12.10 -7.39 9.60
C THR A 1211 -12.71 -7.48 11.00
N GLY A 1212 -12.91 -6.32 11.64
CA GLY A 1212 -13.15 -6.22 13.08
C GLY A 1212 -14.48 -6.74 13.61
N SER A 1213 -14.61 -8.06 13.72
CA SER A 1213 -15.27 -8.78 14.83
C SER A 1213 -15.03 -10.29 14.66
N GLY A 1214 -14.50 -10.96 15.68
CA GLY A 1214 -14.26 -12.41 15.65
C GLY A 1214 -15.54 -13.24 15.43
N PRO A 1215 -15.41 -14.56 15.16
CA PRO A 1215 -16.54 -15.42 14.79
C PRO A 1215 -17.64 -15.41 15.85
N SER A 1216 -18.80 -14.83 15.51
CA SER A 1216 -19.99 -14.94 16.33
C SER A 1216 -20.60 -16.33 16.13
N THR A 1217 -20.57 -17.15 17.19
CA THR A 1217 -21.16 -18.48 17.19
C THR A 1217 -22.67 -18.39 17.41
N THR A 1218 -23.47 -19.00 16.54
CA THR A 1218 -24.85 -19.34 16.93
C THR A 1218 -24.84 -20.58 17.82
N THR A 1219 -25.51 -20.54 18.97
CA THR A 1219 -25.56 -21.67 19.90
C THR A 1219 -26.54 -22.76 19.42
N ALA A 1220 -26.24 -24.01 19.79
CA ALA A 1220 -26.69 -25.24 19.11
C ALA A 1220 -28.20 -25.59 19.14
N THR A 1221 -29.08 -24.68 19.56
CA THR A 1221 -30.51 -24.96 19.74
C THR A 1221 -31.48 -23.95 19.11
N THR A 1222 -30.99 -22.79 18.63
CA THR A 1222 -31.84 -21.79 17.95
C THR A 1222 -31.27 -21.26 16.64
N GLY A 1223 -29.96 -21.38 16.42
CA GLY A 1223 -29.26 -20.86 15.24
C GLY A 1223 -29.75 -21.46 13.92
N SER A 1224 -30.01 -20.63 12.92
CA SER A 1224 -30.34 -21.08 11.56
C SER A 1224 -29.96 -20.06 10.49
N LEU A 1225 -29.50 -20.55 9.33
CA LEU A 1225 -29.26 -19.70 8.15
C LEU A 1225 -30.47 -19.77 7.22
N ARG A 1226 -30.90 -18.63 6.66
CA ARG A 1226 -32.01 -18.53 5.70
C ARG A 1226 -31.61 -17.75 4.46
N GLY A 1227 -32.08 -18.18 3.29
CA GLY A 1227 -31.81 -17.52 2.02
C GLY A 1227 -33.03 -17.53 1.07
N PRO A 1228 -33.30 -16.44 0.33
CA PRO A 1228 -34.40 -16.37 -0.63
C PRO A 1228 -34.05 -17.09 -1.95
N ARG A 1229 -35.00 -17.13 -2.89
CA ARG A 1229 -34.75 -17.58 -4.26
C ARG A 1229 -33.56 -16.86 -4.90
N GLY A 1230 -32.68 -17.61 -5.55
CA GLY A 1230 -31.44 -17.12 -6.18
C GLY A 1230 -30.25 -17.01 -5.23
N SER A 1231 -30.42 -17.30 -3.93
CA SER A 1231 -29.31 -17.36 -2.98
C SER A 1231 -28.74 -18.77 -2.83
N ALA A 1232 -27.45 -18.87 -2.52
CA ALA A 1232 -26.75 -20.11 -2.28
C ALA A 1232 -25.65 -19.96 -1.20
N ILE A 1233 -25.32 -21.05 -0.53
CA ILE A 1233 -24.27 -21.13 0.49
C ILE A 1233 -23.49 -22.44 0.39
N GLU A 1234 -22.22 -22.37 0.73
CA GLU A 1234 -21.34 -23.51 0.95
C GLU A 1234 -20.90 -23.53 2.42
N LEU A 1235 -21.10 -24.66 3.08
CA LEU A 1235 -20.70 -24.90 4.47
C LEU A 1235 -19.69 -26.04 4.52
N GLN A 1236 -18.63 -25.91 5.32
CA GLN A 1236 -17.68 -26.99 5.59
C GLN A 1236 -17.70 -27.36 7.07
N TYR A 1237 -17.63 -28.65 7.39
CA TYR A 1237 -17.45 -29.11 8.76
C TYR A 1237 -15.97 -28.99 9.17
N ILE A 1238 -15.69 -28.25 10.24
CA ILE A 1238 -14.31 -27.94 10.68
C ILE A 1238 -13.85 -28.76 11.90
N GLY A 1239 -14.72 -29.60 12.46
CA GLY A 1239 -14.49 -30.31 13.73
C GLY A 1239 -15.33 -29.75 14.87
N ASP A 1240 -15.22 -30.34 16.06
CA ASP A 1240 -15.86 -29.88 17.31
C ASP A 1240 -17.38 -29.56 17.23
N ASN A 1241 -18.10 -30.29 16.37
CA ASN A 1241 -19.51 -30.05 16.02
C ASN A 1241 -19.80 -28.68 15.34
N GLN A 1242 -18.81 -28.08 14.68
CA GLN A 1242 -18.94 -26.76 14.04
C GLN A 1242 -18.92 -26.84 12.51
N PHE A 1243 -19.83 -26.10 11.88
CA PHE A 1243 -19.83 -25.80 10.45
C PHE A 1243 -19.46 -24.34 10.19
N MET A 1244 -18.64 -24.11 9.16
CA MET A 1244 -18.16 -22.80 8.75
C MET A 1244 -18.63 -22.46 7.32
N PRO A 1245 -19.25 -21.28 7.09
CA PRO A 1245 -19.52 -20.80 5.74
C PRO A 1245 -18.24 -20.50 4.95
N LEU A 1246 -18.06 -21.16 3.81
CA LEU A 1246 -16.92 -20.94 2.91
C LEU A 1246 -17.20 -19.90 1.82
N SER A 1247 -18.45 -19.85 1.36
CA SER A 1247 -18.90 -18.89 0.33
C SER A 1247 -20.41 -18.69 0.37
N SER A 1248 -20.85 -17.52 -0.11
CA SER A 1248 -22.26 -17.15 -0.21
C SER A 1248 -22.55 -16.30 -1.44
N ALA A 1249 -23.74 -16.50 -1.99
CA ALA A 1249 -24.34 -15.70 -3.07
C ALA A 1249 -25.77 -15.30 -2.68
N GLY A 1250 -26.14 -14.04 -2.96
CA GLY A 1250 -27.41 -13.45 -2.53
C GLY A 1250 -27.46 -13.12 -1.02
N THR A 1251 -28.59 -12.58 -0.57
CA THR A 1251 -28.78 -12.18 0.84
C THR A 1251 -29.04 -13.40 1.71
N ILE A 1252 -28.16 -13.67 2.68
CA ILE A 1252 -28.35 -14.73 3.69
C ILE A 1252 -28.53 -14.06 5.04
N ILE A 1253 -29.51 -14.55 5.81
CA ILE A 1253 -29.84 -14.06 7.15
C ILE A 1253 -29.52 -15.17 8.15
N ALA A 1254 -28.71 -14.85 9.16
CA ALA A 1254 -28.56 -15.68 10.34
C ALA A 1254 -29.62 -15.28 11.38
N HIS A 1255 -30.31 -16.28 11.93
CA HIS A 1255 -31.34 -16.17 12.98
C HIS A 1255 -30.93 -17.00 14.20
#